data_AF-A0A9P6CB40-F1
#
_entry.id   AF-A0A9P6CB40-F1
#
_cell.length_a   1.000
_cell.length_b   1.000
_cell.length_c   1.000
_cell.angle_alpha   90.00
_cell.angle_beta   90.00
_cell.angle_gamma   90.00
#
_symmetry.space_group_name_H-M   'P 1'
#
loop_
_entity.id
_entity.type
_entity.pdbx_description
1 polymer ?
#
loop_
_entity_poly.entity_id
_entity_poly.type
_entity_poly.pdbx_seq_one_letter_code
_entity_poly.pdbx_strand_id
1 'polypeptide(L)'
;MIVYQQRRFSETYLLPHIAEFFRILACVSQPPLTDEEDATRTSILSIICMFFSLSKTSRNVMASHADSIIIYLRNNDAVDRYNIVSAIEELADEEPSSRDAIHTSLKAHLFETFDYIVVGGHRHVTQFFLAARAFELVLSSMSSPDVDTRIAAQSCLTQLYAIAEMVDSHRDVSAGTPGTTKIITSAFIKALHDESPRVVTGATDFLNGTAGDEVKEIFVQDIMAIASLVISLGNKETQAIGTGAEWFLIKLGEGNSNELIKLGFKQVWCDDNIPLKTKLKIIRGGVIDTFLDIRTAALDGGLCDLMLDVIEKNNEHRLSVLTLLDQLMETEQTVGWYLLESDRTALLLKIVEEQVSAEAQLAFSVLARLLDSYKNGGEDDRISQRPTAVQLLTAPDTLAHIFTCLHSNDLIVVGASANLIAEVISEEEGTQSWSYEEESGKAPPPTPLKDIIVTAELVHYVVSLMKKPKVSKDALHLLCQFCWGYPRGFNLVKKAFEACVPDGDVFFFASLYGDFLNKHAGRQRRCVANAACLAGALDRTFLLLEREATSDAEHRRAAVEGLRVILCADSADVNLARKNVILPSVLSSLVADVCKESLGPVLWFLRLLENEEDQSWLLDWTEFGNPETVQNFLKLLNKFSYSTNPDGTGGPKKETMGEGEYERAYEEYTEKIIASQQACKELTDYVVEIIRLSLPIISPHASPLLGPLLIRSSEMTDNTNINNTLNALLSAHNGNNETLVVAFKQLLEQSSPPSINQLDEWITSGPALSSAALKAGVADWLLKIFSVSEEHDLYSSRKNALSTLATLIKNSPNIDSVRGLQKAYFDDEKALLAGIEFVLSEDDPWDAANAADDLRHLSDGFPPGINCLRTANIFPALLKLFDDAERPVGGVPYLIGLLCTPGDKSLTTLLHSYVSALTEPPSNTEADVGEGNKKKKKKKKRAYTPRMSETDIWDRFIQLAPSSPTAVKAVLDAGAVDAAKALFGKIDEEKTRLLLRGLKVLVENDSTCAEAVSIYLPRVAELLLMDDQPFTSLLHLARAFIPTHIALLVSSGVHVSLVRALGEFPSAFDDMLEMVNTLYAIAESSEGRAAVVSALNGRLTAENVEEYEASWGYVHGLRRLLDAGEAGPNTAMDAGAVPFVIKMLSSETLSVNPPFCDYICRLTIIFKCRLLHRHPTWALSWRFHQLGIWVAPS
;
A
#
# COMPACT_ATOMS: atom_id res chain seq x y z
N MET A 1 55.52 -17.45 -11.23
CA MET A 1 56.57 -18.37 -11.77
C MET A 1 56.25 -18.86 -13.19
N ILE A 2 55.02 -19.33 -13.45
CA ILE A 2 54.54 -19.71 -14.81
C ILE A 2 54.57 -18.53 -15.79
N VAL A 3 54.11 -17.33 -15.39
CA VAL A 3 54.19 -16.10 -16.20
C VAL A 3 55.64 -15.69 -16.53
N TYR A 4 56.57 -15.87 -15.60
CA TYR A 4 57.99 -15.56 -15.81
C TYR A 4 58.67 -16.55 -16.76
N GLN A 5 58.26 -17.82 -16.74
CA GLN A 5 58.72 -18.84 -17.69
C GLN A 5 58.11 -18.65 -19.09
N GLN A 6 56.84 -18.22 -19.19
CA GLN A 6 56.21 -17.85 -20.46
C GLN A 6 56.91 -16.65 -21.14
N ARG A 7 57.21 -15.57 -20.40
CA ARG A 7 57.90 -14.40 -20.98
C ARG A 7 59.26 -14.77 -21.56
N ARG A 8 60.05 -15.53 -20.81
CA ARG A 8 61.40 -15.96 -21.24
C ARG A 8 61.33 -16.94 -22.41
N PHE A 9 60.31 -17.80 -22.45
CA PHE A 9 60.05 -18.70 -23.58
C PHE A 9 59.71 -17.92 -24.85
N SER A 10 58.76 -16.97 -24.78
CA SER A 10 58.38 -16.14 -25.93
C SER A 10 59.53 -15.31 -26.47
N GLU A 11 60.34 -14.68 -25.61
CA GLU A 11 61.49 -13.88 -26.06
C GLU A 11 62.63 -14.72 -26.66
N THR A 12 62.87 -15.92 -26.12
CA THR A 12 63.99 -16.75 -26.58
C THR A 12 63.64 -17.50 -27.88
N TYR A 13 62.39 -17.93 -28.02
CA TYR A 13 61.99 -18.85 -29.09
C TYR A 13 61.04 -18.26 -30.13
N LEU A 14 60.28 -17.20 -29.82
CA LEU A 14 59.30 -16.63 -30.75
C LEU A 14 59.74 -15.27 -31.34
N LEU A 15 60.39 -14.41 -30.54
CA LEU A 15 60.90 -13.10 -31.00
C LEU A 15 61.83 -13.19 -32.23
N PRO A 16 62.75 -14.18 -32.36
CA PRO A 16 63.57 -14.33 -33.58
C PRO A 16 62.75 -14.59 -34.85
N HIS A 17 61.51 -15.05 -34.72
CA HIS A 17 60.59 -15.34 -35.81
C HIS A 17 59.55 -14.24 -36.04
N ILE A 18 59.69 -13.06 -35.41
CA ILE A 18 58.69 -11.98 -35.50
C ILE A 18 58.42 -11.53 -36.95
N ALA A 19 59.45 -11.48 -37.80
CA ALA A 19 59.29 -11.16 -39.22
C ALA A 19 58.43 -12.19 -39.97
N GLU A 20 58.47 -13.46 -39.55
CA GLU A 20 57.64 -14.53 -40.10
C GLU A 20 56.19 -14.39 -39.62
N PHE A 21 55.95 -14.00 -38.36
CA PHE A 21 54.61 -13.69 -37.86
C PHE A 21 53.96 -12.53 -38.62
N PHE A 22 54.71 -11.47 -38.93
CA PHE A 22 54.23 -10.38 -39.79
C PHE A 22 53.92 -10.85 -41.22
N ARG A 23 54.72 -11.77 -41.76
CA ARG A 23 54.48 -12.37 -43.08
C ARG A 23 53.20 -13.19 -43.09
N ILE A 24 52.97 -14.01 -42.07
CA ILE A 24 51.74 -14.80 -41.90
C ILE A 24 50.54 -13.86 -41.72
N LEU A 25 50.67 -12.83 -40.87
CA LEU A 25 49.62 -11.84 -40.67
C LEU A 25 49.22 -11.15 -41.98
N ALA A 26 50.18 -10.78 -42.83
CA ALA A 26 49.91 -10.19 -44.14
C ALA A 26 49.19 -11.17 -45.11
N CYS A 27 49.41 -12.48 -44.96
CA CYS A 27 48.71 -13.51 -45.75
C CYS A 27 47.27 -13.75 -45.26
N VAL A 28 47.03 -13.72 -43.94
CA VAL A 28 45.71 -14.01 -43.31
C VAL A 28 44.86 -12.74 -43.16
N SER A 29 45.26 -11.61 -43.76
CA SER A 29 44.54 -10.32 -43.65
C SER A 29 43.92 -9.84 -44.97
N GLN A 30 43.78 -10.72 -45.98
CA GLN A 30 43.12 -10.37 -47.25
C GLN A 30 41.63 -10.76 -47.22
N PRO A 31 40.69 -9.80 -47.23
CA PRO A 31 39.26 -10.12 -47.23
C PRO A 31 38.78 -10.74 -48.56
N PRO A 32 37.71 -11.56 -48.56
CA PRO A 32 36.92 -11.97 -47.39
C PRO A 32 37.58 -13.11 -46.59
N LEU A 33 37.53 -13.01 -45.26
CA LEU A 33 38.08 -14.01 -44.32
C LEU A 33 36.97 -14.94 -43.81
N THR A 34 37.29 -16.21 -43.62
CA THR A 34 36.47 -17.16 -42.85
C THR A 34 36.61 -16.93 -41.35
N ASP A 35 35.65 -17.39 -40.52
CA ASP A 35 35.71 -17.24 -39.06
C ASP A 35 37.00 -17.84 -38.45
N GLU A 36 37.52 -18.92 -39.04
CA GLU A 36 38.77 -19.56 -38.62
C GLU A 36 40.01 -18.72 -38.98
N GLU A 37 40.01 -18.06 -40.13
CA GLU A 37 41.05 -17.11 -40.55
C GLU A 37 41.00 -15.82 -39.71
N ASP A 38 39.81 -15.34 -39.36
CA ASP A 38 39.62 -14.16 -38.50
C ASP A 38 40.13 -14.43 -37.06
N ALA A 39 39.77 -15.58 -36.47
CA ALA A 39 40.29 -16.02 -35.18
C ALA A 39 41.82 -16.20 -35.20
N THR A 40 42.36 -16.70 -36.31
CA THR A 40 43.81 -16.85 -36.52
C THR A 40 44.49 -15.48 -36.61
N ARG A 41 43.91 -14.52 -37.34
CA ARG A 41 44.40 -13.13 -37.44
C ARG A 41 44.48 -12.48 -36.05
N THR A 42 43.39 -12.51 -35.29
CA THR A 42 43.33 -11.92 -33.93
C THR A 42 44.31 -12.59 -32.97
N SER A 43 44.49 -13.91 -33.07
CA SER A 43 45.48 -14.63 -32.25
C SER A 43 46.91 -14.22 -32.59
N ILE A 44 47.24 -14.08 -33.88
CA ILE A 44 48.56 -13.63 -34.33
C ILE A 44 48.80 -12.18 -33.92
N LEU A 45 47.82 -11.29 -34.11
CA LEU A 45 47.89 -9.89 -33.68
C LEU A 45 48.12 -9.80 -32.17
N SER A 46 47.41 -10.58 -31.36
CA SER A 46 47.58 -10.62 -29.90
C SER A 46 49.00 -11.06 -29.50
N ILE A 47 49.54 -12.08 -30.18
CA ILE A 47 50.93 -12.54 -29.96
C ILE A 47 51.94 -11.45 -30.34
N ILE A 48 51.74 -10.78 -31.48
CA ILE A 48 52.61 -9.69 -31.93
C ILE A 48 52.54 -8.50 -30.95
N CYS A 49 51.34 -8.07 -30.56
CA CYS A 49 51.12 -6.96 -29.64
C CYS A 49 51.72 -7.24 -28.25
N MET A 50 51.70 -8.49 -27.78
CA MET A 50 52.37 -8.89 -26.54
C MET A 50 53.88 -8.56 -26.56
N PHE A 51 54.57 -8.61 -27.70
CA PHE A 51 56.02 -8.31 -27.75
C PHE A 51 56.36 -6.84 -27.47
N PHE A 52 55.39 -5.93 -27.54
CA PHE A 52 55.59 -4.52 -27.14
C PHE A 52 55.67 -4.35 -25.61
N SER A 53 55.19 -5.33 -24.83
CA SER A 53 55.12 -5.25 -23.37
C SER A 53 56.18 -6.06 -22.61
N LEU A 54 56.97 -6.90 -23.31
CA LEU A 54 57.79 -7.95 -22.69
C LEU A 54 59.15 -7.48 -22.10
N SER A 55 60.04 -6.91 -22.91
CA SER A 55 61.35 -6.37 -22.47
C SER A 55 61.88 -5.30 -23.41
N LYS A 56 62.91 -4.56 -22.96
CA LYS A 56 63.61 -3.54 -23.76
C LYS A 56 64.14 -4.09 -25.10
N THR A 57 64.68 -5.30 -25.12
CA THR A 57 65.19 -5.92 -26.35
C THR A 57 64.05 -6.22 -27.33
N SER A 58 62.94 -6.75 -26.82
CA SER A 58 61.72 -6.99 -27.60
C SER A 58 61.15 -5.69 -28.16
N ARG A 59 61.01 -4.65 -27.33
CA ARG A 59 60.52 -3.33 -27.74
C ARG A 59 61.39 -2.67 -28.81
N ASN A 60 62.71 -2.76 -28.71
CA ASN A 60 63.61 -2.23 -29.74
C ASN A 60 63.42 -2.91 -31.10
N VAL A 61 63.16 -4.22 -31.11
CA VAL A 61 62.84 -4.95 -32.35
C VAL A 61 61.47 -4.52 -32.86
N MET A 62 60.46 -4.49 -32.00
CA MET A 62 59.09 -4.11 -32.35
C MET A 62 58.96 -2.66 -32.83
N ALA A 63 59.80 -1.74 -32.34
CA ALA A 63 59.83 -0.34 -32.77
C ALA A 63 60.09 -0.20 -34.28
N SER A 64 60.92 -1.07 -34.86
CA SER A 64 61.19 -1.09 -36.30
C SER A 64 60.03 -1.65 -37.15
N HIS A 65 59.00 -2.21 -36.51
CA HIS A 65 57.82 -2.81 -37.13
C HIS A 65 56.49 -2.11 -36.75
N ALA A 66 56.54 -0.98 -36.03
CA ALA A 66 55.34 -0.25 -35.60
C ALA A 66 54.41 0.10 -36.77
N ASP A 67 54.98 0.58 -37.88
CA ASP A 67 54.25 0.92 -39.12
C ASP A 67 53.45 -0.27 -39.67
N SER A 68 53.98 -1.48 -39.52
CA SER A 68 53.36 -2.71 -40.04
C SER A 68 52.16 -3.17 -39.22
N ILE A 69 51.99 -2.68 -38.00
CA ILE A 69 50.81 -2.97 -37.17
C ILE A 69 49.76 -1.86 -37.29
N ILE A 70 50.20 -0.60 -37.36
CA ILE A 70 49.32 0.57 -37.46
C ILE A 70 48.32 0.45 -38.61
N ILE A 71 48.71 -0.16 -39.73
CA ILE A 71 47.81 -0.38 -40.88
C ILE A 71 46.55 -1.20 -40.54
N TYR A 72 46.60 -2.06 -39.52
CA TYR A 72 45.49 -2.92 -39.10
C TYR A 72 44.50 -2.24 -38.16
N LEU A 73 44.76 -0.99 -37.75
CA LEU A 73 43.79 -0.16 -37.04
C LEU A 73 42.51 0.11 -37.87
N ARG A 74 42.59 -0.06 -39.20
CA ARG A 74 41.44 0.04 -40.11
C ARG A 74 40.48 -1.15 -40.04
N ASN A 75 40.88 -2.27 -39.44
CA ASN A 75 40.00 -3.44 -39.33
C ASN A 75 38.82 -3.15 -38.40
N ASN A 76 37.64 -3.73 -38.65
CA ASN A 76 36.43 -3.48 -37.86
C ASN A 76 36.35 -4.25 -36.54
N ASP A 77 37.34 -5.09 -36.21
CA ASP A 77 37.37 -5.82 -34.95
C ASP A 77 37.87 -4.93 -33.79
N ALA A 78 37.05 -4.82 -32.75
CA ALA A 78 37.33 -3.96 -31.60
C ALA A 78 38.49 -4.50 -30.73
N VAL A 79 38.68 -5.82 -30.67
CA VAL A 79 39.75 -6.46 -29.90
C VAL A 79 41.10 -6.22 -30.56
N ASP A 80 41.17 -6.33 -31.88
CA ASP A 80 42.35 -6.00 -32.68
C ASP A 80 42.73 -4.52 -32.49
N ARG A 81 41.76 -3.60 -32.58
CA ARG A 81 42.00 -2.15 -32.34
C ARG A 81 42.54 -1.89 -30.94
N TYR A 82 41.94 -2.48 -29.90
CA TYR A 82 42.40 -2.35 -28.52
C TYR A 82 43.85 -2.82 -28.36
N ASN A 83 44.15 -4.05 -28.80
CA ASN A 83 45.47 -4.65 -28.66
C ASN A 83 46.57 -3.82 -29.35
N ILE A 84 46.28 -3.30 -30.54
CA ILE A 84 47.20 -2.47 -31.30
C ILE A 84 47.42 -1.12 -30.62
N VAL A 85 46.35 -0.42 -30.20
CA VAL A 85 46.46 0.89 -29.55
C VAL A 85 47.22 0.77 -28.23
N SER A 86 46.92 -0.22 -27.40
CA SER A 86 47.66 -0.48 -26.15
C SER A 86 49.14 -0.77 -26.41
N ALA A 87 49.46 -1.58 -27.42
CA ALA A 87 50.85 -1.89 -27.78
C ALA A 87 51.63 -0.65 -28.25
N ILE A 88 50.99 0.24 -29.02
CA ILE A 88 51.60 1.50 -29.49
C ILE A 88 51.78 2.47 -28.32
N GLU A 89 50.82 2.56 -27.40
CA GLU A 89 50.91 3.41 -26.21
C GLU A 89 52.06 2.98 -25.29
N GLU A 90 52.16 1.68 -24.99
CA GLU A 90 53.28 1.14 -24.21
C GLU A 90 54.64 1.37 -24.89
N LEU A 91 54.71 1.27 -26.22
CA LEU A 91 55.94 1.55 -26.96
C LEU A 91 56.34 3.01 -26.90
N ALA A 92 55.36 3.91 -27.05
CA ALA A 92 55.59 5.35 -26.99
C ALA A 92 56.04 5.81 -25.59
N ASP A 93 55.60 5.13 -24.54
CA ASP A 93 55.98 5.41 -23.15
C ASP A 93 57.39 4.88 -22.83
N GLU A 94 57.66 3.63 -23.16
CA GLU A 94 58.89 2.95 -22.76
C GLU A 94 60.09 3.23 -23.70
N GLU A 95 59.87 3.57 -24.97
CA GLU A 95 60.92 3.86 -25.95
C GLU A 95 60.64 5.16 -26.74
N PRO A 96 60.98 6.34 -26.17
CA PRO A 96 60.66 7.65 -26.76
C PRO A 96 61.22 7.90 -28.18
N SER A 97 62.25 7.17 -28.60
CA SER A 97 62.83 7.26 -29.96
C SER A 97 61.90 6.72 -31.05
N SER A 98 60.89 5.92 -30.69
CA SER A 98 59.89 5.38 -31.63
C SER A 98 58.78 6.38 -31.98
N ARG A 99 58.64 7.47 -31.21
CA ARG A 99 57.53 8.42 -31.30
C ARG A 99 57.41 9.10 -32.67
N ASP A 100 58.52 9.47 -33.30
CA ASP A 100 58.50 10.12 -34.62
C ASP A 100 58.03 9.16 -35.74
N ALA A 101 58.38 7.88 -35.63
CA ALA A 101 57.94 6.85 -36.58
C ALA A 101 56.44 6.55 -36.40
N ILE A 102 56.00 6.37 -35.15
CA ILE A 102 54.58 6.18 -34.79
C ILE A 102 53.75 7.38 -35.30
N HIS A 103 54.21 8.62 -35.07
CA HIS A 103 53.55 9.84 -35.53
C HIS A 103 53.38 9.89 -37.06
N THR A 104 54.46 9.59 -37.80
CA THR A 104 54.45 9.59 -39.27
C THR A 104 53.45 8.57 -39.82
N SER A 105 53.37 7.40 -39.21
CA SER A 105 52.49 6.31 -39.64
C SER A 105 51.03 6.53 -39.30
N LEU A 106 50.72 7.05 -38.11
CA LEU A 106 49.34 7.38 -37.72
C LEU A 106 48.72 8.48 -38.60
N LYS A 107 49.54 9.40 -39.14
CA LYS A 107 49.10 10.45 -40.08
C LYS A 107 48.43 9.89 -41.35
N ALA A 108 48.71 8.67 -41.77
CA ALA A 108 48.07 8.05 -42.94
C ALA A 108 46.68 7.44 -42.64
N HIS A 109 46.29 7.33 -41.37
CA HIS A 109 45.10 6.60 -40.88
C HIS A 109 44.20 7.48 -39.99
N LEU A 110 44.28 8.80 -40.22
CA LEU A 110 43.81 9.87 -39.32
C LEU A 110 42.30 9.87 -39.02
N PHE A 111 41.44 9.53 -39.99
CA PHE A 111 39.99 9.80 -39.86
C PHE A 111 39.20 8.64 -39.24
N GLU A 112 39.47 7.39 -39.65
CA GLU A 112 38.71 6.19 -39.27
C GLU A 112 38.99 5.71 -37.83
N THR A 113 40.15 6.10 -37.29
CA THR A 113 40.67 5.54 -36.02
C THR A 113 40.58 6.50 -34.83
N PHE A 114 40.43 7.79 -35.09
CA PHE A 114 40.60 8.82 -34.08
C PHE A 114 39.45 8.84 -33.07
N ASP A 115 38.21 8.59 -33.49
CA ASP A 115 37.05 8.51 -32.60
C ASP A 115 37.25 7.44 -31.51
N TYR A 116 37.65 6.22 -31.92
CA TYR A 116 37.94 5.13 -30.99
C TYR A 116 39.07 5.47 -30.01
N ILE A 117 40.15 6.09 -30.48
CA ILE A 117 41.32 6.42 -29.66
C ILE A 117 40.98 7.48 -28.61
N VAL A 118 40.23 8.51 -29.00
CA VAL A 118 39.88 9.61 -28.11
C VAL A 118 38.80 9.18 -27.11
N VAL A 119 37.79 8.41 -27.53
CA VAL A 119 36.78 7.82 -26.64
C VAL A 119 37.41 6.83 -25.65
N GLY A 120 38.41 6.04 -26.09
CA GLY A 120 39.12 5.07 -25.25
C GLY A 120 40.10 5.67 -24.24
N GLY A 121 40.32 7.00 -24.24
CA GLY A 121 41.15 7.67 -23.24
C GLY A 121 42.67 7.48 -23.40
N HIS A 122 43.15 7.04 -24.57
CA HIS A 122 44.57 6.77 -24.84
C HIS A 122 45.37 8.07 -25.03
N ARG A 123 45.96 8.59 -23.95
CA ARG A 123 46.52 9.96 -23.88
C ARG A 123 47.71 10.18 -24.81
N HIS A 124 48.65 9.22 -24.88
CA HIS A 124 49.86 9.40 -25.70
C HIS A 124 49.57 9.27 -27.19
N VAL A 125 48.68 8.34 -27.55
CA VAL A 125 48.24 8.18 -28.93
C VAL A 125 47.45 9.41 -29.39
N THR A 126 46.59 9.97 -28.54
CA THR A 126 45.87 11.21 -28.82
C THR A 126 46.83 12.38 -29.13
N GLN A 127 47.95 12.52 -28.41
CA GLN A 127 48.96 13.56 -28.69
C GLN A 127 49.58 13.42 -30.09
N PHE A 128 49.84 12.19 -30.54
CA PHE A 128 50.36 11.98 -31.90
C PHE A 128 49.36 12.40 -32.98
N PHE A 129 48.07 12.07 -32.79
CA PHE A 129 47.02 12.51 -33.71
C PHE A 129 46.83 14.04 -33.70
N LEU A 130 46.90 14.69 -32.54
CA LEU A 130 46.87 16.15 -32.43
C LEU A 130 48.06 16.79 -33.14
N ALA A 131 49.28 16.29 -32.93
CA ALA A 131 50.47 16.74 -33.67
C ALA A 131 50.37 16.48 -35.19
N ALA A 132 49.56 15.50 -35.61
CA ALA A 132 49.27 15.21 -37.00
C ALA A 132 48.13 16.06 -37.60
N ARG A 133 47.61 17.04 -36.84
CA ARG A 133 46.49 17.95 -37.22
C ARG A 133 45.13 17.26 -37.35
N ALA A 134 44.89 16.21 -36.54
CA ALA A 134 43.59 15.53 -36.47
C ALA A 134 42.46 16.48 -36.07
N PHE A 135 42.73 17.42 -35.17
CA PHE A 135 41.73 18.38 -34.69
C PHE A 135 41.15 19.22 -35.85
N GLU A 136 42.00 19.81 -36.70
CA GLU A 136 41.52 20.60 -37.84
C GLU A 136 40.79 19.75 -38.87
N LEU A 137 41.20 18.49 -39.06
CA LEU A 137 40.52 17.56 -39.96
C LEU A 137 39.11 17.22 -39.45
N VAL A 138 38.97 16.86 -38.17
CA VAL A 138 37.68 16.61 -37.52
C VAL A 138 36.80 17.86 -37.58
N LEU A 139 37.35 19.04 -37.27
CA LEU A 139 36.62 20.30 -37.35
C LEU A 139 36.11 20.59 -38.76
N SER A 140 36.91 20.32 -39.79
CA SER A 140 36.48 20.48 -41.19
C SER A 140 35.40 19.48 -41.61
N SER A 141 35.37 18.32 -40.97
CA SER A 141 34.44 17.23 -41.27
C SER A 141 33.03 17.47 -40.75
N MET A 142 32.85 18.44 -39.85
CA MET A 142 31.55 18.99 -39.47
C MET A 142 30.78 19.57 -40.67
N SER A 143 31.47 19.91 -41.76
CA SER A 143 30.86 20.39 -43.01
C SER A 143 30.79 19.32 -44.10
N SER A 144 31.01 18.04 -43.76
CA SER A 144 30.92 16.93 -44.72
C SER A 144 29.49 16.77 -45.24
N PRO A 145 29.26 16.42 -46.52
CA PRO A 145 27.92 16.09 -47.01
C PRO A 145 27.35 14.81 -46.37
N ASP A 146 28.19 13.90 -45.90
CA ASP A 146 27.77 12.65 -45.25
C ASP A 146 27.37 12.85 -43.78
N VAL A 147 26.19 12.37 -43.41
CA VAL A 147 25.60 12.56 -42.07
C VAL A 147 26.39 11.81 -41.01
N ASP A 148 26.79 10.56 -41.28
CA ASP A 148 27.49 9.74 -40.28
C ASP A 148 28.90 10.28 -40.03
N THR A 149 29.56 10.82 -41.06
CA THR A 149 30.81 11.58 -40.93
C THR A 149 30.66 12.81 -40.01
N ARG A 150 29.56 13.58 -40.14
CA ARG A 150 29.30 14.73 -39.26
C ARG A 150 29.04 14.30 -37.81
N ILE A 151 28.29 13.22 -37.60
CA ILE A 151 28.02 12.65 -36.25
C ILE A 151 29.31 12.16 -35.59
N ALA A 152 30.16 11.43 -36.34
CA ALA A 152 31.46 10.99 -35.84
C ALA A 152 32.36 12.19 -35.48
N ALA A 153 32.32 13.25 -36.29
CA ALA A 153 33.04 14.49 -35.98
C ALA A 153 32.52 15.15 -34.70
N GLN A 154 31.21 15.19 -34.46
CA GLN A 154 30.61 15.68 -33.21
C GLN A 154 31.07 14.86 -31.99
N SER A 155 31.08 13.52 -32.10
CA SER A 155 31.61 12.63 -31.05
C SER A 155 33.06 12.99 -30.70
N CYS A 156 33.94 13.07 -31.71
CA CYS A 156 35.34 13.42 -31.55
C CYS A 156 35.52 14.81 -30.91
N LEU A 157 34.80 15.83 -31.39
CA LEU A 157 34.91 17.20 -30.85
C LEU A 157 34.42 17.29 -29.41
N THR A 158 33.39 16.52 -29.04
CA THR A 158 32.88 16.44 -27.66
C THR A 158 33.97 15.95 -26.71
N GLN A 159 34.68 14.89 -27.08
CA GLN A 159 35.76 14.34 -26.25
C GLN A 159 36.99 15.27 -26.23
N LEU A 160 37.32 15.89 -27.37
CA LEU A 160 38.41 16.87 -27.46
C LEU A 160 38.17 18.11 -26.61
N TYR A 161 36.91 18.48 -26.38
CA TYR A 161 36.55 19.58 -25.49
C TYR A 161 37.07 19.36 -24.05
N ALA A 162 37.00 18.12 -23.53
CA ALA A 162 37.48 17.77 -22.19
C ALA A 162 39.01 17.88 -22.03
N ILE A 163 39.75 17.84 -23.15
CA ILE A 163 41.22 17.94 -23.18
C ILE A 163 41.70 19.17 -23.96
N ALA A 164 40.89 20.23 -24.00
CA ALA A 164 41.15 21.43 -24.81
C ALA A 164 42.51 22.08 -24.53
N GLU A 165 42.99 22.09 -23.27
CA GLU A 165 44.33 22.60 -22.93
C GLU A 165 45.45 21.83 -23.65
N MET A 166 45.31 20.50 -23.77
CA MET A 166 46.26 19.66 -24.50
C MET A 166 46.17 19.89 -26.01
N VAL A 167 44.97 20.19 -26.53
CA VAL A 167 44.81 20.56 -27.94
C VAL A 167 45.48 21.91 -28.21
N ASP A 168 45.27 22.90 -27.34
CA ASP A 168 45.87 24.23 -27.46
C ASP A 168 47.40 24.17 -27.39
N SER A 169 48.00 23.27 -26.60
CA SER A 169 49.47 23.11 -26.56
C SER A 169 50.09 22.58 -27.85
N HIS A 170 49.29 21.94 -28.71
CA HIS A 170 49.73 21.41 -30.02
C HIS A 170 49.29 22.29 -31.19
N ARG A 171 48.52 23.36 -30.93
CA ARG A 171 48.14 24.36 -31.91
C ARG A 171 49.08 25.56 -31.80
N ASP A 172 49.40 26.18 -32.94
CA ASP A 172 50.08 27.47 -32.97
C ASP A 172 49.10 28.58 -32.51
N VAL A 173 48.84 28.66 -31.19
CA VAL A 173 47.97 29.68 -30.60
C VAL A 173 48.76 30.98 -30.48
N SER A 174 48.57 31.89 -31.45
CA SER A 174 49.08 33.26 -31.38
C SER A 174 48.12 34.16 -30.56
N ALA A 175 48.65 35.22 -29.96
CA ALA A 175 47.85 36.18 -29.19
C ALA A 175 46.72 36.76 -30.07
N GLY A 176 45.47 36.39 -29.76
CA GLY A 176 44.27 36.80 -30.51
C GLY A 176 43.55 35.68 -31.27
N THR A 177 44.11 34.48 -31.36
CA THR A 177 43.37 33.31 -31.88
C THR A 177 42.41 32.76 -30.82
N PRO A 178 41.16 32.38 -31.18
CA PRO A 178 40.22 31.81 -30.21
C PRO A 178 40.76 30.48 -29.67
N GLY A 179 40.67 30.28 -28.35
CA GLY A 179 41.00 29.01 -27.70
C GLY A 179 40.18 27.85 -28.26
N THR A 180 40.67 26.62 -28.09
CA THR A 180 40.03 25.43 -28.66
C THR A 180 38.58 25.26 -28.21
N THR A 181 38.27 25.54 -26.94
CA THR A 181 36.89 25.52 -26.40
C THR A 181 35.95 26.39 -27.23
N LYS A 182 36.33 27.66 -27.48
CA LYS A 182 35.53 28.62 -28.25
C LYS A 182 35.30 28.19 -29.71
N ILE A 183 36.29 27.54 -30.32
CA ILE A 183 36.18 27.01 -31.70
C ILE A 183 35.23 25.82 -31.75
N ILE A 184 35.35 24.88 -30.81
CA ILE A 184 34.46 23.71 -30.72
C ILE A 184 33.02 24.18 -30.48
N THR A 185 32.80 25.05 -29.50
CA THR A 185 31.47 25.62 -29.22
C THR A 185 30.89 26.31 -30.45
N SER A 186 31.68 27.10 -31.19
CA SER A 186 31.22 27.76 -32.42
C SER A 186 30.84 26.76 -33.53
N ALA A 187 31.52 25.61 -33.60
CA ALA A 187 31.19 24.56 -34.56
C ALA A 187 29.86 23.88 -34.22
N PHE A 188 29.62 23.61 -32.94
CA PHE A 188 28.35 23.06 -32.47
C PHE A 188 27.18 24.03 -32.63
N ILE A 189 27.40 25.33 -32.42
CA ILE A 189 26.40 26.37 -32.71
C ILE A 189 26.02 26.36 -34.20
N LYS A 190 27.01 26.29 -35.10
CA LYS A 190 26.75 26.17 -36.54
C LYS A 190 25.99 24.88 -36.89
N ALA A 191 26.28 23.78 -36.19
CA ALA A 191 25.59 22.51 -36.39
C ALA A 191 24.12 22.52 -35.99
N LEU A 192 23.65 23.50 -35.20
CA LEU A 192 22.22 23.70 -34.94
C LEU A 192 21.44 24.09 -36.21
N HIS A 193 22.11 24.59 -37.24
CA HIS A 193 21.52 24.91 -38.54
C HIS A 193 21.56 23.74 -39.53
N ASP A 194 21.98 22.54 -39.12
CA ASP A 194 22.06 21.37 -40.00
C ASP A 194 20.65 20.87 -40.41
N GLU A 195 20.55 20.32 -41.62
CA GLU A 195 19.29 19.74 -42.13
C GLU A 195 18.94 18.40 -41.45
N SER A 196 19.94 17.69 -40.89
CA SER A 196 19.75 16.39 -40.26
C SER A 196 19.37 16.52 -38.78
N PRO A 197 18.20 16.02 -38.35
CA PRO A 197 17.81 16.02 -36.94
C PRO A 197 18.83 15.33 -36.04
N ARG A 198 19.50 14.25 -36.49
CA ARG A 198 20.52 13.53 -35.71
C ARG A 198 21.72 14.42 -35.36
N VAL A 199 22.15 15.26 -36.31
CA VAL A 199 23.27 16.20 -36.13
C VAL A 199 22.85 17.34 -35.20
N VAL A 200 21.63 17.86 -35.38
CA VAL A 200 21.09 18.92 -34.50
C VAL A 200 20.95 18.40 -33.06
N THR A 201 20.42 17.20 -32.84
CA THR A 201 20.30 16.59 -31.51
C THR A 201 21.66 16.43 -30.84
N GLY A 202 22.65 15.87 -31.55
CA GLY A 202 24.03 15.75 -31.04
C GLY A 202 24.64 17.10 -30.66
N ALA A 203 24.31 18.17 -31.41
CA ALA A 203 24.74 19.51 -31.06
C ALA A 203 24.04 20.08 -29.83
N THR A 204 22.73 19.86 -29.69
CA THR A 204 21.98 20.32 -28.50
C THR A 204 22.42 19.62 -27.23
N ASP A 205 22.73 18.32 -27.30
CA ASP A 205 23.19 17.54 -26.15
C ASP A 205 24.58 18.00 -25.67
N PHE A 206 25.50 18.23 -26.61
CA PHE A 206 26.82 18.81 -26.31
C PHE A 206 26.69 20.18 -25.63
N LEU A 207 25.91 21.09 -26.23
CA LEU A 207 25.76 22.46 -25.72
C LEU A 207 25.10 22.47 -24.34
N ASN A 208 24.11 21.61 -24.09
CA ASN A 208 23.53 21.46 -22.76
C ASN A 208 24.56 20.98 -21.72
N GLY A 209 25.38 19.98 -22.06
CA GLY A 209 26.38 19.40 -21.16
C GLY A 209 27.55 20.32 -20.83
N THR A 210 27.81 21.34 -21.65
CA THR A 210 29.01 22.19 -21.58
C THR A 210 28.72 23.69 -21.36
N ALA A 211 27.46 24.07 -21.16
CA ALA A 211 26.97 25.46 -21.04
C ALA A 211 27.51 26.23 -19.81
N GLY A 212 28.76 26.69 -19.88
CA GLY A 212 29.29 27.76 -19.02
C GLY A 212 28.97 29.17 -19.55
N ASP A 213 29.34 30.21 -18.81
CA ASP A 213 29.10 31.63 -19.17
C ASP A 213 29.65 32.00 -20.56
N GLU A 214 30.76 31.39 -20.99
CA GLU A 214 31.35 31.58 -22.32
C GLU A 214 30.43 31.16 -23.47
N VAL A 215 29.60 30.13 -23.29
CA VAL A 215 28.62 29.68 -24.29
C VAL A 215 27.47 30.69 -24.39
N LYS A 216 27.01 31.21 -23.23
CA LYS A 216 25.95 32.22 -23.16
C LYS A 216 26.36 33.50 -23.92
N GLU A 217 27.60 33.98 -23.75
CA GLU A 217 28.11 35.16 -24.46
C GLU A 217 28.10 35.01 -26.00
N ILE A 218 28.38 33.80 -26.52
CA ILE A 218 28.38 33.55 -27.97
C ILE A 218 26.94 33.53 -28.50
N PHE A 219 26.00 32.95 -27.75
CA PHE A 219 24.57 32.94 -28.12
C PHE A 219 23.92 34.32 -28.09
N VAL A 220 24.28 35.19 -27.13
CA VAL A 220 23.79 36.58 -27.07
C VAL A 220 24.11 37.35 -28.36
N GLN A 221 25.20 37.00 -29.05
CA GLN A 221 25.65 37.67 -30.27
C GLN A 221 25.02 37.08 -31.55
N ASP A 222 24.32 35.95 -31.47
CA ASP A 222 23.73 35.25 -32.62
C ASP A 222 22.26 34.83 -32.36
N ILE A 223 21.33 35.74 -32.67
CA ILE A 223 19.89 35.50 -32.55
C ILE A 223 19.42 34.35 -33.46
N MET A 224 20.09 34.11 -34.60
CA MET A 224 19.72 33.03 -35.52
C MET A 224 20.03 31.66 -34.91
N ALA A 225 21.08 31.55 -34.09
CA ALA A 225 21.38 30.33 -33.35
C ALA A 225 20.27 29.99 -32.34
N ILE A 226 19.70 31.00 -31.66
CA ILE A 226 18.56 30.80 -30.74
C ILE A 226 17.32 30.37 -31.53
N ALA A 227 17.06 30.99 -32.69
CA ALA A 227 15.94 30.59 -33.56
C ALA A 227 16.08 29.12 -34.02
N SER A 228 17.28 28.69 -34.40
CA SER A 228 17.54 27.27 -34.74
C SER A 228 17.35 26.32 -33.57
N LEU A 229 17.72 26.74 -32.35
CA LEU A 229 17.46 25.98 -31.14
C LEU A 229 15.94 25.84 -30.89
N VAL A 230 15.16 26.90 -31.11
CA VAL A 230 13.69 26.83 -31.05
C VAL A 230 13.12 25.91 -32.14
N ILE A 231 13.65 25.96 -33.37
CA ILE A 231 13.25 25.06 -34.46
C ILE A 231 13.52 23.59 -34.08
N SER A 232 14.63 23.31 -33.38
CA SER A 232 14.99 21.95 -32.96
C SER A 232 13.96 21.31 -32.03
N LEU A 233 13.17 22.12 -31.28
CA LEU A 233 12.06 21.62 -30.47
C LEU A 233 10.99 20.91 -31.32
N GLY A 234 10.88 21.21 -32.61
CA GLY A 234 9.96 20.51 -33.53
C GLY A 234 10.38 19.09 -33.89
N ASN A 235 11.60 18.65 -33.52
CA ASN A 235 12.08 17.28 -33.70
C ASN A 235 11.85 16.39 -32.48
N LYS A 236 11.32 16.97 -31.40
CA LYS A 236 11.06 16.29 -30.15
C LYS A 236 9.85 15.35 -30.26
N GLU A 237 9.96 14.18 -29.62
CA GLU A 237 8.83 13.27 -29.45
C GLU A 237 7.79 13.89 -28.53
N THR A 238 6.50 13.73 -28.85
CA THR A 238 5.40 14.20 -28.00
C THR A 238 5.49 13.57 -26.62
N GLN A 239 5.15 14.32 -25.57
CA GLN A 239 5.21 13.92 -24.16
C GLN A 239 6.61 13.72 -23.54
N ALA A 240 7.70 13.77 -24.33
CA ALA A 240 9.04 13.86 -23.76
C ALA A 240 9.19 15.21 -23.06
N ILE A 241 9.90 15.30 -21.92
CA ILE A 241 10.26 16.57 -21.28
C ILE A 241 11.73 16.48 -20.85
N GLY A 242 12.47 17.56 -21.07
CA GLY A 242 13.88 17.65 -20.68
C GLY A 242 14.84 17.14 -21.75
N THR A 243 14.55 17.39 -23.02
CA THR A 243 15.54 17.16 -24.09
C THR A 243 16.72 18.13 -23.96
N GLY A 244 17.85 17.82 -24.62
CA GLY A 244 19.03 18.70 -24.62
C GLY A 244 18.70 20.13 -25.04
N ALA A 245 17.80 20.31 -26.02
CA ALA A 245 17.35 21.61 -26.49
C ALA A 245 16.56 22.39 -25.41
N GLU A 246 15.67 21.73 -24.66
CA GLU A 246 14.86 22.37 -23.62
C GLU A 246 15.71 22.80 -22.42
N TRP A 247 16.57 21.91 -21.93
CA TRP A 247 17.48 22.23 -20.83
C TRP A 247 18.43 23.36 -21.20
N PHE A 248 18.89 23.38 -22.44
CA PHE A 248 19.77 24.44 -22.90
C PHE A 248 19.05 25.79 -23.03
N LEU A 249 17.81 25.82 -23.53
CA LEU A 249 16.98 27.03 -23.51
C LEU A 249 16.78 27.56 -22.08
N ILE A 250 16.45 26.70 -21.12
CA ILE A 250 16.31 27.10 -19.70
C ILE A 250 17.60 27.71 -19.16
N LYS A 251 18.75 27.05 -19.39
CA LYS A 251 20.06 27.56 -18.95
C LYS A 251 20.38 28.92 -19.58
N LEU A 252 19.98 29.15 -20.84
CA LEU A 252 20.12 30.47 -21.48
C LEU A 252 19.23 31.53 -20.83
N GLY A 253 18.10 31.14 -20.22
CA GLY A 253 17.16 32.03 -19.52
C GLY A 253 17.57 32.44 -18.11
N GLU A 254 18.44 31.67 -17.44
CA GLU A 254 18.93 31.96 -16.09
C GLU A 254 19.62 33.33 -16.01
N GLY A 255 19.22 34.18 -15.03
CA GLY A 255 19.87 35.46 -14.75
C GLY A 255 19.31 36.69 -15.50
N ASN A 256 17.99 36.77 -15.68
CA ASN A 256 17.23 37.82 -16.42
C ASN A 256 17.24 37.71 -17.96
N SER A 257 17.57 36.53 -18.51
CA SER A 257 17.78 36.34 -19.95
C SER A 257 16.60 35.72 -20.70
N ASN A 258 15.41 35.61 -20.08
CA ASN A 258 14.17 35.14 -20.76
C ASN A 258 13.84 35.94 -22.03
N GLU A 259 14.26 37.20 -22.12
CA GLU A 259 14.10 38.03 -23.33
C GLU A 259 14.81 37.43 -24.55
N LEU A 260 15.91 36.69 -24.39
CA LEU A 260 16.60 36.04 -25.51
C LEU A 260 15.78 34.88 -26.09
N ILE A 261 15.22 34.04 -25.21
CA ILE A 261 14.37 32.91 -25.62
C ILE A 261 13.12 33.44 -26.32
N LYS A 262 12.50 34.48 -25.76
CA LYS A 262 11.36 35.20 -26.35
C LYS A 262 11.68 35.77 -27.72
N LEU A 263 12.84 36.40 -27.91
CA LEU A 263 13.29 36.89 -29.22
C LEU A 263 13.47 35.74 -30.22
N GLY A 264 13.99 34.59 -29.77
CA GLY A 264 14.10 33.38 -30.60
C GLY A 264 12.74 32.89 -31.10
N PHE A 265 11.76 32.74 -30.21
CA PHE A 265 10.39 32.39 -30.58
C PHE A 265 9.77 33.43 -31.52
N LYS A 266 9.90 34.72 -31.20
CA LYS A 266 9.40 35.82 -32.04
C LYS A 266 9.97 35.76 -33.45
N GLN A 267 11.27 35.49 -33.59
CA GLN A 267 11.90 35.32 -34.89
C GLN A 267 11.29 34.14 -35.65
N VAL A 268 11.14 32.98 -35.00
CA VAL A 268 10.57 31.78 -35.63
C VAL A 268 9.11 31.99 -36.06
N TRP A 269 8.31 32.68 -35.26
CA TRP A 269 6.91 32.96 -35.59
C TRP A 269 6.75 33.93 -36.74
N CYS A 270 7.56 34.99 -36.78
CA CYS A 270 7.50 36.03 -37.81
C CYS A 270 8.23 35.68 -39.12
N ASP A 271 9.11 34.68 -39.15
CA ASP A 271 9.86 34.32 -40.34
C ASP A 271 9.01 33.51 -41.33
N ASP A 272 8.74 34.09 -42.51
CA ASP A 272 7.97 33.46 -43.59
C ASP A 272 8.73 32.31 -44.27
N ASN A 273 10.06 32.22 -44.12
CA ASN A 273 10.85 31.14 -44.70
C ASN A 273 10.70 29.82 -43.94
N ILE A 274 10.23 29.87 -42.68
CA ILE A 274 9.98 28.67 -41.88
C ILE A 274 8.59 28.15 -42.22
N PRO A 275 8.45 26.92 -42.76
CA PRO A 275 7.15 26.38 -43.14
C PRO A 275 6.19 26.33 -41.96
N LEU A 276 4.91 26.66 -42.19
CA LEU A 276 3.86 26.56 -41.17
C LEU A 276 3.81 25.18 -40.51
N LYS A 277 4.02 24.10 -41.28
CA LYS A 277 4.10 22.73 -40.75
C LYS A 277 5.20 22.56 -39.70
N THR A 278 6.34 23.23 -39.86
CA THR A 278 7.43 23.23 -38.86
C THR A 278 7.02 24.03 -37.63
N LYS A 279 6.39 25.20 -37.80
CA LYS A 279 5.85 25.99 -36.68
C LYS A 279 4.84 25.19 -35.86
N LEU A 280 3.91 24.48 -36.51
CA LEU A 280 2.94 23.60 -35.83
C LEU A 280 3.60 22.42 -35.12
N LYS A 281 4.69 21.84 -35.67
CA LYS A 281 5.47 20.80 -34.98
C LYS A 281 6.13 21.33 -33.71
N ILE A 282 6.70 22.54 -33.76
CA ILE A 282 7.30 23.19 -32.58
C ILE A 282 6.24 23.38 -31.51
N ILE A 283 5.02 23.83 -31.86
CA ILE A 283 3.93 23.98 -30.88
C ILE A 283 3.58 22.61 -30.26
N ARG A 284 3.34 21.60 -31.10
CA ARG A 284 2.90 20.27 -30.67
C ARG A 284 3.92 19.54 -29.79
N GLY A 285 5.17 19.39 -30.24
CA GLY A 285 6.19 18.62 -29.52
C GLY A 285 7.05 19.47 -28.57
N GLY A 286 7.18 20.76 -28.87
CA GLY A 286 8.15 21.65 -28.25
C GLY A 286 7.59 22.64 -27.23
N VAL A 287 6.32 23.03 -27.34
CA VAL A 287 5.72 24.05 -26.46
C VAL A 287 4.64 23.48 -25.54
N ILE A 288 3.77 22.58 -26.00
CA ILE A 288 2.74 22.01 -25.12
C ILE A 288 3.36 21.21 -23.97
N ASP A 289 4.30 20.32 -24.29
CA ASP A 289 4.94 19.41 -23.34
C ASP A 289 6.32 19.92 -22.90
N THR A 290 6.45 21.14 -22.36
CA THR A 290 7.75 21.70 -21.93
C THR A 290 7.70 22.45 -20.60
N PHE A 291 8.86 22.92 -20.14
CA PHE A 291 9.01 23.76 -18.95
C PHE A 291 8.19 25.05 -19.05
N LEU A 292 7.68 25.53 -17.91
CA LEU A 292 6.82 26.73 -17.84
C LEU A 292 7.50 27.98 -18.43
N ASP A 293 8.81 28.15 -18.22
CA ASP A 293 9.55 29.32 -18.72
C ASP A 293 9.60 29.36 -20.24
N ILE A 294 9.79 28.21 -20.89
CA ILE A 294 9.78 28.10 -22.37
C ILE A 294 8.38 28.38 -22.91
N ARG A 295 7.34 27.86 -22.25
CA ARG A 295 5.93 28.15 -22.60
C ARG A 295 5.64 29.64 -22.52
N THR A 296 5.99 30.27 -21.42
CA THR A 296 5.79 31.70 -21.19
C THR A 296 6.57 32.52 -22.22
N ALA A 297 7.84 32.17 -22.49
CA ALA A 297 8.64 32.85 -23.52
C ALA A 297 8.06 32.70 -24.94
N ALA A 298 7.47 31.55 -25.27
CA ALA A 298 6.78 31.35 -26.54
C ALA A 298 5.52 32.23 -26.66
N LEU A 299 4.74 32.34 -25.57
CA LEU A 299 3.56 33.20 -25.48
C LEU A 299 3.95 34.68 -25.63
N ASP A 300 4.90 35.15 -24.82
CA ASP A 300 5.47 36.50 -24.88
C ASP A 300 6.10 36.81 -26.27
N GLY A 301 6.55 35.77 -26.97
CA GLY A 301 7.10 35.82 -28.32
C GLY A 301 6.07 35.98 -29.43
N GLY A 302 4.77 35.92 -29.13
CA GLY A 302 3.68 36.09 -30.10
C GLY A 302 3.04 34.78 -30.60
N LEU A 303 3.12 33.69 -29.82
CA LEU A 303 2.49 32.41 -30.18
C LEU A 303 0.98 32.54 -30.42
N CYS A 304 0.26 33.27 -29.56
CA CYS A 304 -1.20 33.43 -29.71
C CYS A 304 -1.55 34.17 -31.01
N ASP A 305 -0.80 35.20 -31.39
CA ASP A 305 -1.02 35.94 -32.63
C ASP A 305 -0.84 35.04 -33.87
N LEU A 306 0.21 34.20 -33.88
CA LEU A 306 0.44 33.22 -34.93
C LEU A 306 -0.75 32.26 -35.05
N MET A 307 -1.23 31.72 -33.93
CA MET A 307 -2.34 30.76 -33.92
C MET A 307 -3.64 31.40 -34.42
N LEU A 308 -3.95 32.61 -33.95
CA LEU A 308 -5.13 33.36 -34.40
C LEU A 308 -5.06 33.74 -35.89
N ASP A 309 -3.88 34.09 -36.39
CA ASP A 309 -3.66 34.35 -37.82
C ASP A 309 -3.91 33.11 -38.69
N VAL A 310 -3.46 31.93 -38.24
CA VAL A 310 -3.72 30.68 -38.96
C VAL A 310 -5.21 30.34 -38.92
N ILE A 311 -5.87 30.53 -37.77
CA ILE A 311 -7.31 30.33 -37.62
C ILE A 311 -8.11 31.24 -38.57
N GLU A 312 -7.73 32.50 -38.73
CA GLU A 312 -8.43 33.45 -39.60
C GLU A 312 -8.15 33.21 -41.10
N LYS A 313 -6.89 32.92 -41.46
CA LYS A 313 -6.42 32.97 -42.86
C LYS A 313 -6.26 31.59 -43.50
N ASN A 314 -6.25 30.49 -42.75
CA ASN A 314 -5.91 29.15 -43.26
C ASN A 314 -6.87 28.04 -42.78
N ASN A 315 -7.92 27.80 -43.57
CA ASN A 315 -8.94 26.77 -43.28
C ASN A 315 -8.37 25.33 -43.25
N GLU A 316 -7.28 25.03 -43.98
CA GLU A 316 -6.71 23.68 -44.02
C GLU A 316 -6.11 23.26 -42.68
N HIS A 317 -5.49 24.21 -41.97
CA HIS A 317 -4.82 23.95 -40.68
C HIS A 317 -5.62 24.43 -39.46
N ARG A 318 -6.76 25.07 -39.66
CA ARG A 318 -7.61 25.64 -38.59
C ARG A 318 -7.98 24.63 -37.51
N LEU A 319 -8.50 23.45 -37.87
CA LEU A 319 -8.81 22.39 -36.91
C LEU A 319 -7.58 21.94 -36.09
N SER A 320 -6.41 21.83 -36.74
CA SER A 320 -5.17 21.44 -36.08
C SER A 320 -4.71 22.51 -35.08
N VAL A 321 -4.82 23.79 -35.43
CA VAL A 321 -4.48 24.90 -34.53
C VAL A 321 -5.47 25.02 -33.38
N LEU A 322 -6.78 24.85 -33.62
CA LEU A 322 -7.77 24.82 -32.55
C LEU A 322 -7.50 23.68 -31.56
N THR A 323 -7.11 22.50 -32.06
CA THR A 323 -6.73 21.36 -31.19
C THR A 323 -5.49 21.69 -30.35
N LEU A 324 -4.47 22.31 -30.96
CA LEU A 324 -3.26 22.72 -30.23
C LEU A 324 -3.55 23.83 -29.22
N LEU A 325 -4.45 24.76 -29.53
CA LEU A 325 -4.83 25.86 -28.64
C LEU A 325 -5.58 25.32 -27.42
N ASP A 326 -6.52 24.41 -27.67
CA ASP A 326 -7.28 23.72 -26.65
C ASP A 326 -6.32 23.00 -25.68
N GLN A 327 -5.43 22.15 -26.21
CA GLN A 327 -4.41 21.45 -25.41
C GLN A 327 -3.48 22.40 -24.65
N LEU A 328 -3.04 23.49 -25.27
CA LEU A 328 -2.15 24.46 -24.63
C LEU A 328 -2.86 25.20 -23.48
N MET A 329 -4.15 25.53 -23.61
CA MET A 329 -4.92 26.13 -22.53
C MET A 329 -5.23 25.16 -21.37
N GLU A 330 -5.25 23.86 -21.65
CA GLU A 330 -5.36 22.84 -20.61
C GLU A 330 -4.08 22.76 -19.76
N THR A 331 -2.91 22.92 -20.38
CA THR A 331 -1.61 22.84 -19.67
C THR A 331 -1.12 24.19 -19.14
N GLU A 332 -1.54 25.31 -19.75
CA GLU A 332 -1.12 26.66 -19.40
C GLU A 332 -2.27 27.68 -19.50
N GLN A 333 -2.85 28.04 -18.36
CA GLN A 333 -4.01 28.94 -18.31
C GLN A 333 -3.67 30.41 -18.65
N THR A 334 -2.40 30.84 -18.64
CA THR A 334 -2.01 32.20 -19.08
C THR A 334 -2.24 32.45 -20.57
N VAL A 335 -2.35 31.40 -21.37
CA VAL A 335 -2.69 31.49 -22.80
C VAL A 335 -4.01 32.25 -22.98
N GLY A 336 -5.00 32.00 -22.13
CA GLY A 336 -6.28 32.67 -22.26
C GLY A 336 -6.24 34.15 -21.90
N TRP A 337 -5.32 34.59 -21.04
CA TRP A 337 -5.07 36.03 -20.84
C TRP A 337 -4.55 36.67 -22.13
N TYR A 338 -3.57 36.05 -22.81
CA TYR A 338 -3.08 36.53 -24.10
C TYR A 338 -4.17 36.57 -25.18
N LEU A 339 -5.07 35.57 -25.20
CA LEU A 339 -6.22 35.59 -26.09
C LEU A 339 -7.17 36.77 -25.78
N LEU A 340 -7.46 37.03 -24.51
CA LEU A 340 -8.31 38.16 -24.10
C LEU A 340 -7.70 39.52 -24.46
N GLU A 341 -6.38 39.69 -24.36
CA GLU A 341 -5.67 40.92 -24.75
C GLU A 341 -5.58 41.13 -26.27
N SER A 342 -5.72 40.06 -27.07
CA SER A 342 -5.55 40.14 -28.53
C SER A 342 -6.68 40.88 -29.27
N ASP A 343 -7.78 41.25 -28.60
CA ASP A 343 -9.03 41.79 -29.17
C ASP A 343 -9.66 40.92 -30.29
N ARG A 344 -9.16 39.69 -30.51
CA ARG A 344 -9.53 38.80 -31.63
C ARG A 344 -10.30 37.55 -31.21
N THR A 345 -10.74 37.48 -29.95
CA THR A 345 -11.62 36.41 -29.44
C THR A 345 -12.93 36.28 -30.23
N ALA A 346 -13.39 37.34 -30.89
CA ALA A 346 -14.52 37.31 -31.81
C ALA A 346 -14.36 36.33 -32.99
N LEU A 347 -13.12 35.97 -33.36
CA LEU A 347 -12.86 34.94 -34.37
C LEU A 347 -13.36 33.56 -33.92
N LEU A 348 -13.21 33.21 -32.64
CA LEU A 348 -13.68 31.94 -32.09
C LEU A 348 -15.21 31.87 -32.11
N LEU A 349 -15.88 33.00 -31.80
CA LEU A 349 -17.34 33.11 -31.89
C LEU A 349 -17.83 32.91 -33.33
N LYS A 350 -17.13 33.48 -34.31
CA LYS A 350 -17.46 33.29 -35.73
C LYS A 350 -17.35 31.82 -36.17
N ILE A 351 -16.35 31.08 -35.69
CA ILE A 351 -16.18 29.64 -36.02
C ILE A 351 -17.35 28.82 -35.48
N VAL A 352 -17.82 29.16 -34.28
CA VAL A 352 -19.00 28.54 -33.69
C VAL A 352 -20.26 28.74 -34.57
N GLU A 353 -20.37 29.87 -35.28
CA GLU A 353 -21.47 30.15 -36.22
C GLU A 353 -21.37 29.40 -37.54
N GLU A 354 -20.15 29.09 -38.00
CA GLU A 354 -19.91 28.38 -39.27
C GLU A 354 -20.31 26.88 -39.22
N GLN A 355 -20.66 26.35 -38.04
CA GLN A 355 -21.26 25.04 -37.76
C GLN A 355 -20.51 23.79 -38.29
N VAL A 356 -19.19 23.84 -38.45
CA VAL A 356 -18.40 22.60 -38.60
C VAL A 356 -18.24 21.94 -37.23
N SER A 357 -18.93 20.83 -36.98
CA SER A 357 -19.12 20.21 -35.65
C SER A 357 -17.85 20.14 -34.79
N ALA A 358 -16.74 19.66 -35.36
CA ALA A 358 -15.48 19.49 -34.64
C ALA A 358 -14.76 20.82 -34.35
N GLU A 359 -14.76 21.77 -35.30
CA GLU A 359 -14.16 23.10 -35.11
C GLU A 359 -14.97 23.91 -34.10
N ALA A 360 -16.31 23.86 -34.18
CA ALA A 360 -17.21 24.53 -33.26
C ALA A 360 -17.06 23.98 -31.83
N GLN A 361 -16.97 22.65 -31.66
CA GLN A 361 -16.74 22.03 -30.35
C GLN A 361 -15.45 22.52 -29.70
N LEU A 362 -14.35 22.54 -30.46
CA LEU A 362 -13.05 23.03 -29.96
C LEU A 362 -13.09 24.52 -29.66
N ALA A 363 -13.74 25.33 -30.52
CA ALA A 363 -13.91 26.76 -30.25
C ALA A 363 -14.70 27.00 -28.96
N PHE A 364 -15.77 26.25 -28.70
CA PHE A 364 -16.50 26.30 -27.43
C PHE A 364 -15.64 25.89 -26.23
N SER A 365 -14.82 24.85 -26.38
CA SER A 365 -13.90 24.40 -25.33
C SER A 365 -12.86 25.47 -24.98
N VAL A 366 -12.24 26.08 -26.00
CA VAL A 366 -11.32 27.23 -25.84
C VAL A 366 -12.01 28.40 -25.14
N LEU A 367 -13.24 28.76 -25.56
CA LEU A 367 -14.02 29.83 -24.93
C LEU A 367 -14.36 29.52 -23.47
N ALA A 368 -14.63 28.25 -23.13
CA ALA A 368 -14.89 27.84 -21.74
C ALA A 368 -13.62 27.99 -20.89
N ARG A 369 -12.45 27.57 -21.40
CA ARG A 369 -11.17 27.71 -20.70
C ARG A 369 -10.70 29.15 -20.51
N LEU A 370 -11.25 30.12 -21.26
CA LEU A 370 -10.99 31.55 -20.99
C LEU A 370 -11.42 31.94 -19.56
N LEU A 371 -12.42 31.25 -19.00
CA LEU A 371 -12.94 31.52 -17.67
C LEU A 371 -11.99 31.10 -16.54
N ASP A 372 -11.07 30.17 -16.82
CA ASP A 372 -10.04 29.70 -15.88
C ASP A 372 -8.71 30.46 -16.02
N SER A 373 -8.67 31.45 -16.92
CA SER A 373 -7.44 32.15 -17.28
C SER A 373 -6.97 33.08 -16.17
N TYR A 374 -5.65 33.19 -16.00
CA TYR A 374 -5.04 34.15 -15.08
C TYR A 374 -3.91 34.93 -15.75
N LYS A 375 -3.63 36.11 -15.21
CA LYS A 375 -2.46 36.91 -15.54
C LYS A 375 -1.37 36.69 -14.51
N ASN A 376 -0.15 36.43 -14.96
CA ASN A 376 1.03 36.34 -14.09
C ASN A 376 1.37 37.72 -13.51
N GLY A 377 1.22 37.89 -12.19
CA GLY A 377 1.49 39.15 -11.47
C GLY A 377 2.80 39.18 -10.67
N GLY A 378 3.61 38.12 -10.69
CA GLY A 378 4.82 37.96 -9.87
C GLY A 378 4.78 36.68 -9.03
N GLU A 379 5.76 36.47 -8.14
CA GLU A 379 5.95 35.20 -7.41
C GLU A 379 4.74 34.74 -6.57
N ASP A 380 3.83 35.64 -6.15
CA ASP A 380 2.70 35.27 -5.27
C ASP A 380 1.30 35.76 -5.72
N ASP A 381 1.15 36.53 -6.81
CA ASP A 381 -0.15 37.11 -7.22
C ASP A 381 -0.56 36.66 -8.63
N ARG A 382 -1.35 35.58 -8.73
CA ARG A 382 -2.08 35.25 -9.97
C ARG A 382 -3.41 36.02 -9.98
N ILE A 383 -3.59 36.91 -10.95
CA ILE A 383 -4.83 37.70 -11.08
C ILE A 383 -5.79 36.98 -12.04
N SER A 384 -6.90 36.46 -11.52
CA SER A 384 -7.94 35.82 -12.33
C SER A 384 -8.49 36.77 -13.40
N GLN A 385 -8.61 36.28 -14.63
CA GLN A 385 -9.23 36.98 -15.76
C GLN A 385 -10.68 36.56 -16.00
N ARG A 386 -11.24 35.75 -15.10
CA ARG A 386 -12.63 35.33 -15.14
C ARG A 386 -13.60 36.50 -15.30
N PRO A 387 -13.48 37.64 -14.57
CA PRO A 387 -14.41 38.77 -14.75
C PRO A 387 -14.43 39.31 -16.18
N THR A 388 -13.25 39.42 -16.82
CA THR A 388 -13.09 39.88 -18.20
C THR A 388 -13.71 38.88 -19.19
N ALA A 389 -13.44 37.60 -19.02
CA ALA A 389 -14.00 36.54 -19.85
C ALA A 389 -15.54 36.45 -19.72
N VAL A 390 -16.06 36.51 -18.50
CA VAL A 390 -17.51 36.55 -18.24
C VAL A 390 -18.14 37.77 -18.91
N GLN A 391 -17.55 38.96 -18.80
CA GLN A 391 -18.07 40.17 -19.44
C GLN A 391 -18.16 40.02 -20.97
N LEU A 392 -17.14 39.42 -21.60
CA LEU A 392 -17.12 39.15 -23.03
C LEU A 392 -18.21 38.15 -23.44
N LEU A 393 -18.32 37.04 -22.71
CA LEU A 393 -19.24 35.92 -23.02
C LEU A 393 -20.70 36.24 -22.68
N THR A 394 -20.95 37.18 -21.77
CA THR A 394 -22.29 37.62 -21.37
C THR A 394 -22.73 38.93 -22.04
N ALA A 395 -21.91 39.48 -22.93
CA ALA A 395 -22.32 40.61 -23.76
C ALA A 395 -23.58 40.24 -24.57
N PRO A 396 -24.56 41.15 -24.74
CA PRO A 396 -25.87 40.82 -25.32
C PRO A 396 -25.80 40.10 -26.67
N ASP A 397 -24.91 40.55 -27.56
CA ASP A 397 -24.73 39.95 -28.89
C ASP A 397 -24.10 38.55 -28.74
N THR A 398 -22.96 38.43 -28.03
CA THR A 398 -22.27 37.15 -27.80
C THR A 398 -23.17 36.10 -27.16
N LEU A 399 -23.89 36.45 -26.10
CA LEU A 399 -24.74 35.53 -25.36
C LEU A 399 -25.91 35.03 -26.22
N ALA A 400 -26.50 35.90 -27.04
CA ALA A 400 -27.56 35.52 -27.97
C ALA A 400 -27.05 34.50 -29.01
N HIS A 401 -25.82 34.64 -29.49
CA HIS A 401 -25.19 33.66 -30.38
C HIS A 401 -24.97 32.31 -29.69
N ILE A 402 -24.44 32.30 -28.45
CA ILE A 402 -24.25 31.07 -27.66
C ILE A 402 -25.59 30.33 -27.46
N PHE A 403 -26.66 31.06 -27.11
CA PHE A 403 -28.01 30.47 -26.97
C PHE A 403 -28.60 29.96 -28.29
N THR A 404 -28.27 30.58 -29.41
CA THR A 404 -28.70 30.09 -30.72
C THR A 404 -28.07 28.72 -31.01
N CYS A 405 -26.79 28.54 -30.67
CA CYS A 405 -26.10 27.24 -30.81
C CYS A 405 -26.67 26.15 -29.88
N LEU A 406 -27.20 26.51 -28.72
CA LEU A 406 -27.91 25.58 -27.83
C LEU A 406 -29.18 25.00 -28.48
N HIS A 407 -29.74 25.68 -29.48
CA HIS A 407 -30.88 25.23 -30.28
C HIS A 407 -30.48 24.67 -31.65
N SER A 408 -29.19 24.37 -31.85
CA SER A 408 -28.69 23.73 -33.08
C SER A 408 -29.26 22.32 -33.28
N ASN A 409 -29.32 21.88 -34.54
CA ASN A 409 -29.64 20.49 -34.88
C ASN A 409 -28.49 19.52 -34.56
N ASP A 410 -27.27 20.03 -34.41
CA ASP A 410 -26.10 19.22 -34.06
C ASP A 410 -25.94 19.09 -32.54
N LEU A 411 -26.13 17.87 -32.04
CA LEU A 411 -26.04 17.56 -30.62
C LEU A 411 -24.64 17.82 -30.02
N ILE A 412 -23.57 17.74 -30.82
CA ILE A 412 -22.21 18.05 -30.34
C ILE A 412 -22.10 19.54 -30.03
N VAL A 413 -22.61 20.38 -30.93
CA VAL A 413 -22.65 21.84 -30.77
C VAL A 413 -23.55 22.23 -29.60
N VAL A 414 -24.70 21.57 -29.45
CA VAL A 414 -25.61 21.80 -28.31
C VAL A 414 -24.93 21.47 -26.98
N GLY A 415 -24.23 20.34 -26.87
CA GLY A 415 -23.51 19.95 -25.66
C GLY A 415 -22.37 20.93 -25.32
N ALA A 416 -21.58 21.30 -26.31
CA ALA A 416 -20.50 22.26 -26.13
C ALA A 416 -21.01 23.65 -25.70
N SER A 417 -22.14 24.10 -26.27
CA SER A 417 -22.83 25.34 -25.84
C SER A 417 -23.37 25.22 -24.41
N ALA A 418 -24.02 24.11 -24.05
CA ALA A 418 -24.51 23.87 -22.70
C ALA A 418 -23.37 23.90 -21.67
N ASN A 419 -22.24 23.27 -21.98
CA ASN A 419 -21.05 23.28 -21.15
C ASN A 419 -20.48 24.70 -20.99
N LEU A 420 -20.35 25.48 -22.08
CA LEU A 420 -19.89 26.86 -21.98
C LEU A 420 -20.81 27.71 -21.11
N ILE A 421 -22.13 27.61 -21.29
CA ILE A 421 -23.09 28.37 -20.45
C ILE A 421 -22.95 27.97 -18.99
N ALA A 422 -22.77 26.67 -18.70
CA ALA A 422 -22.56 26.18 -17.35
C ALA A 422 -21.30 26.79 -16.73
N GLU A 423 -20.20 26.83 -17.47
CA GLU A 423 -18.96 27.46 -17.00
C GLU A 423 -19.11 28.97 -16.83
N VAL A 424 -19.84 29.68 -17.70
CA VAL A 424 -20.07 31.13 -17.54
C VAL A 424 -20.77 31.47 -16.22
N ILE A 425 -21.75 30.66 -15.83
CA ILE A 425 -22.54 30.88 -14.59
C ILE A 425 -21.96 30.15 -13.37
N SER A 426 -20.88 29.38 -13.54
CA SER A 426 -20.18 28.75 -12.42
C SER A 426 -19.51 29.83 -11.55
N GLU A 427 -19.26 29.51 -10.28
CA GLU A 427 -18.43 30.33 -9.37
C GLU A 427 -18.80 31.83 -9.24
N GLU A 428 -20.05 32.22 -9.50
CA GLU A 428 -20.52 33.59 -9.24
C GLU A 428 -20.30 33.94 -7.76
N GLU A 429 -19.68 35.10 -7.49
CA GLU A 429 -19.30 35.50 -6.13
C GLU A 429 -20.45 35.36 -5.14
N GLY A 430 -20.21 34.68 -4.03
CA GLY A 430 -21.23 34.42 -3.01
C GLY A 430 -21.98 33.10 -3.18
N THR A 431 -21.92 32.41 -4.32
CA THR A 431 -22.63 31.11 -4.49
C THR A 431 -21.90 29.89 -3.90
N GLN A 432 -20.61 30.06 -3.55
CA GLN A 432 -19.72 28.98 -3.08
C GLN A 432 -19.99 28.54 -1.63
N SER A 433 -20.46 29.44 -0.76
CA SER A 433 -20.66 29.21 0.68
C SER A 433 -22.05 28.66 1.06
N TRP A 434 -23.01 28.61 0.13
CA TRP A 434 -24.42 28.36 0.50
C TRP A 434 -24.78 26.91 0.75
N SER A 435 -23.91 25.97 0.37
CA SER A 435 -24.05 24.57 0.79
C SER A 435 -23.65 24.32 2.26
N TYR A 436 -23.11 25.33 2.97
CA TYR A 436 -22.64 25.23 4.34
C TYR A 436 -23.43 26.08 5.37
N GLU A 437 -24.21 27.06 4.94
CA GLU A 437 -24.84 28.05 5.83
C GLU A 437 -26.37 28.18 5.65
N GLU A 438 -27.09 27.10 5.33
CA GLU A 438 -28.56 27.10 5.39
C GLU A 438 -29.11 27.49 6.79
N GLU A 439 -28.30 27.33 7.84
CA GLU A 439 -28.65 27.71 9.22
C GLU A 439 -28.44 29.21 9.55
N SER A 440 -27.80 30.00 8.68
CA SER A 440 -27.45 31.39 9.02
C SER A 440 -28.63 32.36 9.02
N GLY A 441 -29.77 31.98 8.42
CA GLY A 441 -30.97 32.81 8.31
C GLY A 441 -30.80 34.12 7.53
N LYS A 442 -29.63 34.36 6.92
CA LYS A 442 -29.36 35.55 6.10
C LYS A 442 -29.89 35.36 4.68
N ALA A 443 -30.42 36.43 4.10
CA ALA A 443 -30.88 36.39 2.73
C ALA A 443 -29.68 36.12 1.78
N PRO A 444 -29.86 35.23 0.79
CA PRO A 444 -28.83 34.95 -0.20
C PRO A 444 -28.34 36.22 -0.92
N PRO A 445 -27.01 36.46 -1.08
CA PRO A 445 -26.50 37.51 -1.95
C PRO A 445 -27.10 37.46 -3.37
N PRO A 446 -27.27 38.62 -4.03
CA PRO A 446 -27.81 38.67 -5.38
C PRO A 446 -26.91 37.93 -6.37
N THR A 447 -27.52 37.22 -7.32
CA THR A 447 -26.86 36.42 -8.37
C THR A 447 -27.25 36.99 -9.75
N PRO A 448 -26.78 38.20 -10.10
CA PRO A 448 -27.22 38.92 -11.28
C PRO A 448 -27.02 38.15 -12.59
N LEU A 449 -25.96 37.34 -12.72
CA LEU A 449 -25.71 36.56 -13.94
C LEU A 449 -26.75 35.44 -14.08
N LYS A 450 -26.97 34.67 -13.01
CA LYS A 450 -27.99 33.62 -13.00
C LYS A 450 -29.40 34.20 -13.17
N ASP A 451 -29.69 35.37 -12.62
CA ASP A 451 -30.99 36.03 -12.77
C ASP A 451 -31.33 36.41 -14.23
N ILE A 452 -30.30 36.71 -15.03
CA ILE A 452 -30.42 37.04 -16.47
C ILE A 452 -30.52 35.76 -17.31
N ILE A 453 -29.67 34.78 -17.04
CA ILE A 453 -29.50 33.58 -17.88
C ILE A 453 -30.52 32.49 -17.57
N VAL A 454 -30.81 32.24 -16.29
CA VAL A 454 -31.63 31.10 -15.84
C VAL A 454 -33.12 31.44 -15.93
N THR A 455 -33.69 31.28 -17.12
CA THR A 455 -35.13 31.48 -17.38
C THR A 455 -35.91 30.17 -17.33
N ALA A 456 -37.23 30.26 -17.12
CA ALA A 456 -38.09 29.06 -17.10
C ALA A 456 -38.08 28.30 -18.43
N GLU A 457 -38.01 29.01 -19.55
CA GLU A 457 -37.98 28.43 -20.90
C GLU A 457 -36.66 27.67 -21.14
N LEU A 458 -35.53 28.29 -20.78
CA LEU A 458 -34.21 27.65 -20.89
C LEU A 458 -34.14 26.39 -20.01
N VAL A 459 -34.56 26.49 -18.75
CA VAL A 459 -34.55 25.36 -17.82
C VAL A 459 -35.39 24.20 -18.36
N HIS A 460 -36.59 24.47 -18.86
CA HIS A 460 -37.45 23.44 -19.45
C HIS A 460 -36.80 22.78 -20.68
N TYR A 461 -36.16 23.57 -21.54
CA TYR A 461 -35.43 23.04 -22.68
C TYR A 461 -34.24 22.17 -22.25
N VAL A 462 -33.42 22.60 -21.30
CA VAL A 462 -32.27 21.83 -20.79
C VAL A 462 -32.71 20.52 -20.12
N VAL A 463 -33.79 20.52 -19.34
CA VAL A 463 -34.38 19.28 -18.81
C VAL A 463 -34.82 18.34 -19.94
N SER A 464 -35.36 18.88 -21.04
CA SER A 464 -35.71 18.05 -22.20
C SER A 464 -34.49 17.44 -22.91
N LEU A 465 -33.33 18.12 -22.88
CA LEU A 465 -32.07 17.61 -23.43
C LEU A 465 -31.54 16.39 -22.66
N MET A 466 -31.90 16.22 -21.39
CA MET A 466 -31.56 15.01 -20.62
C MET A 466 -32.11 13.73 -21.25
N LYS A 467 -33.15 13.82 -22.08
CA LYS A 467 -33.69 12.68 -22.85
C LYS A 467 -32.80 12.30 -24.06
N LYS A 468 -31.75 13.08 -24.36
CA LYS A 468 -30.84 12.86 -25.49
C LYS A 468 -29.47 12.39 -24.96
N PRO A 469 -29.12 11.10 -25.08
CA PRO A 469 -27.91 10.54 -24.45
C PRO A 469 -26.62 11.32 -24.76
N LYS A 470 -26.43 11.72 -26.03
CA LYS A 470 -25.24 12.45 -26.52
C LYS A 470 -24.98 13.79 -25.84
N VAL A 471 -25.99 14.40 -25.21
CA VAL A 471 -25.92 15.75 -24.62
C VAL A 471 -26.29 15.74 -23.13
N SER A 472 -26.76 14.59 -22.61
CA SER A 472 -27.26 14.47 -21.25
C SER A 472 -26.23 14.87 -20.18
N LYS A 473 -24.94 14.58 -20.41
CA LYS A 473 -23.84 14.96 -19.51
C LYS A 473 -23.67 16.48 -19.41
N ASP A 474 -23.62 17.18 -20.55
CA ASP A 474 -23.44 18.63 -20.58
C ASP A 474 -24.70 19.35 -20.10
N ALA A 475 -25.88 18.82 -20.43
CA ALA A 475 -27.16 19.30 -19.90
C ALA A 475 -27.23 19.15 -18.37
N LEU A 476 -26.78 18.01 -17.82
CA LEU A 476 -26.70 17.81 -16.37
C LEU A 476 -25.75 18.81 -15.72
N HIS A 477 -24.58 19.04 -16.31
CA HIS A 477 -23.63 20.04 -15.81
C HIS A 477 -24.25 21.42 -15.73
N LEU A 478 -25.00 21.82 -16.76
CA LEU A 478 -25.75 23.08 -16.75
C LEU A 478 -26.86 23.11 -15.68
N LEU A 479 -27.64 22.03 -15.52
CA LEU A 479 -28.66 21.90 -14.47
C LEU A 479 -28.06 21.99 -13.06
N CYS A 480 -26.87 21.40 -12.85
CA CYS A 480 -26.12 21.52 -11.62
C CYS A 480 -25.87 23.00 -11.30
N GLN A 481 -25.40 23.79 -12.26
CA GLN A 481 -25.15 25.21 -12.05
C GLN A 481 -26.42 26.05 -11.87
N PHE A 482 -27.54 25.65 -12.50
CA PHE A 482 -28.85 26.26 -12.24
C PHE A 482 -29.32 26.05 -10.80
N CYS A 483 -29.05 24.89 -10.21
CA CYS A 483 -29.49 24.57 -8.84
C CYS A 483 -28.50 25.06 -7.77
N TRP A 484 -27.20 25.02 -8.06
CA TRP A 484 -26.14 25.23 -7.07
C TRP A 484 -26.09 26.67 -6.56
N GLY A 485 -26.30 26.84 -5.25
CA GLY A 485 -26.27 28.15 -4.60
C GLY A 485 -27.29 29.14 -5.17
N TYR A 486 -28.40 28.67 -5.76
CA TYR A 486 -29.42 29.53 -6.39
C TYR A 486 -30.86 28.99 -6.24
N PRO A 487 -31.57 29.34 -5.14
CA PRO A 487 -32.90 28.80 -4.82
C PRO A 487 -33.97 29.04 -5.90
N ARG A 488 -33.92 30.18 -6.61
CA ARG A 488 -34.85 30.45 -7.72
C ARG A 488 -34.63 29.44 -8.85
N GLY A 489 -33.38 29.16 -9.22
CA GLY A 489 -33.05 28.17 -10.24
C GLY A 489 -33.44 26.75 -9.83
N PHE A 490 -33.19 26.35 -8.57
CA PHE A 490 -33.68 25.07 -8.03
C PHE A 490 -35.20 24.91 -8.20
N ASN A 491 -35.98 25.94 -7.84
CA ASN A 491 -37.44 25.91 -8.00
C ASN A 491 -37.89 25.83 -9.47
N LEU A 492 -37.18 26.51 -10.38
CA LEU A 492 -37.45 26.41 -11.82
C LEU A 492 -37.14 25.01 -12.34
N VAL A 493 -36.02 24.41 -11.93
CA VAL A 493 -35.62 23.05 -12.32
C VAL A 493 -36.60 22.02 -11.80
N LYS A 494 -37.02 22.13 -10.52
CA LYS A 494 -38.08 21.30 -9.94
C LYS A 494 -39.36 21.39 -10.79
N LYS A 495 -39.84 22.59 -11.10
CA LYS A 495 -41.06 22.80 -11.90
C LYS A 495 -40.95 22.24 -13.31
N ALA A 496 -39.77 22.32 -13.94
CA ALA A 496 -39.53 21.69 -15.23
C ALA A 496 -39.53 20.16 -15.14
N PHE A 497 -38.98 19.58 -14.05
CA PHE A 497 -39.08 18.15 -13.79
C PHE A 497 -40.53 17.70 -13.56
N GLU A 498 -41.39 18.49 -12.88
CA GLU A 498 -42.81 18.14 -12.69
C GLU A 498 -43.53 17.88 -14.04
N ALA A 499 -43.13 18.60 -15.10
CA ALA A 499 -43.66 18.38 -16.44
C ALA A 499 -43.02 17.19 -17.18
N CYS A 500 -41.77 16.83 -16.87
CA CYS A 500 -40.99 15.84 -17.62
C CYS A 500 -40.94 14.45 -16.99
N VAL A 501 -41.02 14.35 -15.66
CA VAL A 501 -40.95 13.11 -14.88
C VAL A 501 -42.00 12.07 -15.31
N PRO A 502 -43.28 12.43 -15.55
CA PRO A 502 -44.29 11.43 -15.97
C PRO A 502 -43.91 10.65 -17.23
N ASP A 503 -43.22 11.30 -18.16
CA ASP A 503 -42.77 10.73 -19.44
C ASP A 503 -41.28 10.34 -19.45
N GLY A 504 -40.59 10.44 -18.31
CA GLY A 504 -39.20 9.98 -18.17
C GLY A 504 -39.10 8.47 -18.29
N ASP A 505 -38.08 7.99 -19.00
CA ASP A 505 -37.69 6.58 -19.08
C ASP A 505 -36.51 6.28 -18.14
N VAL A 506 -36.05 5.04 -18.12
CA VAL A 506 -34.95 4.62 -17.24
C VAL A 506 -33.63 5.33 -17.55
N PHE A 507 -33.36 5.64 -18.83
CA PHE A 507 -32.13 6.31 -19.24
C PHE A 507 -32.12 7.77 -18.80
N PHE A 508 -33.25 8.46 -18.89
CA PHE A 508 -33.41 9.83 -18.39
C PHE A 508 -33.02 9.96 -16.91
N PHE A 509 -33.48 9.04 -16.06
CA PHE A 509 -33.13 9.06 -14.63
C PHE A 509 -31.69 8.60 -14.37
N ALA A 510 -31.20 7.58 -15.09
CA ALA A 510 -29.81 7.13 -14.99
C ALA A 510 -28.81 8.24 -15.38
N SER A 511 -29.15 9.06 -16.39
CA SER A 511 -28.32 10.19 -16.83
C SER A 511 -28.09 11.25 -15.75
N LEU A 512 -28.89 11.31 -14.68
CA LEU A 512 -28.69 12.21 -13.55
C LEU A 512 -27.44 11.84 -12.71
N TYR A 513 -26.86 10.65 -12.89
CA TYR A 513 -25.64 10.24 -12.22
C TYR A 513 -24.41 11.03 -12.68
N GLY A 514 -24.22 11.15 -14.01
CA GLY A 514 -23.00 11.67 -14.67
C GLY A 514 -21.69 10.97 -14.28
N ASP A 515 -20.55 11.44 -14.77
CA ASP A 515 -19.23 10.83 -14.47
C ASP A 515 -18.69 11.26 -13.09
N PHE A 516 -18.34 10.33 -12.19
CA PHE A 516 -17.79 10.71 -10.89
C PHE A 516 -16.37 11.29 -11.04
N LEU A 517 -16.23 12.62 -10.91
CA LEU A 517 -14.94 13.31 -10.98
C LEU A 517 -14.38 13.64 -9.59
N ASN A 518 -15.21 14.21 -8.70
CA ASN A 518 -14.81 14.58 -7.34
C ASN A 518 -16.04 14.73 -6.41
N LYS A 519 -15.78 14.88 -5.11
CA LYS A 519 -16.84 15.04 -4.08
C LYS A 519 -17.74 16.26 -4.32
N HIS A 520 -17.20 17.35 -4.89
CA HIS A 520 -17.96 18.58 -5.14
C HIS A 520 -19.00 18.39 -6.26
N ALA A 521 -18.59 17.83 -7.40
CA ALA A 521 -19.48 17.47 -8.50
C ALA A 521 -20.57 16.48 -8.05
N GLY A 522 -20.21 15.53 -7.19
CA GLY A 522 -21.18 14.61 -6.58
C GLY A 522 -22.30 15.33 -5.79
N ARG A 523 -21.97 16.38 -5.03
CA ARG A 523 -22.96 17.17 -4.27
C ARG A 523 -23.85 18.00 -5.20
N GLN A 524 -23.28 18.63 -6.22
CA GLN A 524 -24.06 19.39 -7.21
C GLN A 524 -25.13 18.53 -7.88
N ARG A 525 -24.78 17.30 -8.27
CA ARG A 525 -25.73 16.36 -8.88
C ARG A 525 -26.81 15.89 -7.92
N ARG A 526 -26.47 15.69 -6.63
CA ARG A 526 -27.49 15.40 -5.60
C ARG A 526 -28.52 16.52 -5.50
N CYS A 527 -28.14 17.78 -5.67
CA CYS A 527 -29.07 18.90 -5.68
C CYS A 527 -30.07 18.81 -6.87
N VAL A 528 -29.58 18.47 -8.07
CA VAL A 528 -30.46 18.23 -9.24
C VAL A 528 -31.36 17.01 -9.02
N ALA A 529 -30.81 15.91 -8.49
CA ALA A 529 -31.58 14.72 -8.13
C ALA A 529 -32.65 15.03 -7.06
N ASN A 530 -32.35 15.94 -6.13
CA ASN A 530 -33.31 16.42 -5.13
C ASN A 530 -34.45 17.22 -5.75
N ALA A 531 -34.16 18.09 -6.74
CA ALA A 531 -35.19 18.77 -7.50
C ALA A 531 -36.10 17.78 -8.25
N ALA A 532 -35.53 16.74 -8.86
CA ALA A 532 -36.29 15.67 -9.51
C ALA A 532 -37.11 14.84 -8.50
N CYS A 533 -36.54 14.51 -7.34
CA CYS A 533 -37.22 13.77 -6.27
C CYS A 533 -38.45 14.54 -5.77
N LEU A 534 -38.30 15.83 -5.48
CA LEU A 534 -39.41 16.71 -5.08
C LEU A 534 -40.47 16.94 -6.17
N ALA A 535 -40.14 16.63 -7.43
CA ALA A 535 -41.06 16.63 -8.56
C ALA A 535 -41.76 15.28 -8.79
N GLY A 536 -41.55 14.28 -7.92
CA GLY A 536 -42.18 12.96 -8.01
C GLY A 536 -41.36 11.90 -8.75
N ALA A 537 -40.06 12.12 -8.97
CA ALA A 537 -39.21 11.15 -9.67
C ALA A 537 -39.12 9.80 -8.95
N LEU A 538 -39.21 9.77 -7.62
CA LEU A 538 -39.05 8.54 -6.83
C LEU A 538 -40.17 7.51 -7.11
N ASP A 539 -41.43 7.95 -7.12
CA ASP A 539 -42.55 7.08 -7.47
C ASP A 539 -42.42 6.56 -8.91
N ARG A 540 -41.96 7.43 -9.82
CA ARG A 540 -41.73 7.06 -11.21
C ARG A 540 -40.61 6.05 -11.39
N THR A 541 -39.48 6.20 -10.70
CA THR A 541 -38.36 5.24 -10.81
C THR A 541 -38.71 3.88 -10.23
N PHE A 542 -39.53 3.81 -9.17
CA PHE A 542 -40.09 2.53 -8.71
C PHE A 542 -40.99 1.88 -9.78
N LEU A 543 -41.92 2.64 -10.38
CA LEU A 543 -42.77 2.12 -11.46
C LEU A 543 -41.95 1.61 -12.66
N LEU A 544 -40.86 2.31 -13.00
CA LEU A 544 -39.96 1.90 -14.08
C LEU A 544 -39.14 0.67 -13.72
N LEU A 545 -38.68 0.54 -12.47
CA LEU A 545 -38.01 -0.66 -11.97
C LEU A 545 -38.90 -1.90 -12.11
N GLU A 546 -40.19 -1.78 -11.75
CA GLU A 546 -41.16 -2.87 -11.91
C GLU A 546 -41.39 -3.22 -13.37
N ARG A 547 -41.53 -2.22 -14.23
CA ARG A 547 -41.75 -2.40 -15.67
C ARG A 547 -40.57 -3.06 -16.37
N GLU A 548 -39.35 -2.64 -16.06
CA GLU A 548 -38.13 -3.12 -16.71
C GLU A 548 -37.52 -4.34 -16.00
N ALA A 549 -38.17 -4.91 -14.99
CA ALA A 549 -37.67 -6.11 -14.31
C ALA A 549 -37.40 -7.29 -15.27
N THR A 550 -38.20 -7.41 -16.33
CA THR A 550 -38.10 -8.47 -17.34
C THR A 550 -37.51 -8.02 -18.68
N SER A 551 -36.93 -6.82 -18.76
CA SER A 551 -36.35 -6.26 -19.99
C SER A 551 -34.99 -6.86 -20.32
N ASP A 552 -34.24 -6.27 -21.26
CA ASP A 552 -32.82 -6.56 -21.41
C ASP A 552 -31.98 -6.01 -20.23
N ALA A 553 -30.71 -6.43 -20.18
CA ALA A 553 -29.77 -6.04 -19.12
C ALA A 553 -29.48 -4.53 -19.08
N GLU A 554 -29.48 -3.85 -20.22
CA GLU A 554 -29.17 -2.42 -20.30
C GLU A 554 -30.28 -1.59 -19.65
N HIS A 555 -31.54 -1.91 -19.93
CA HIS A 555 -32.69 -1.28 -19.30
C HIS A 555 -32.77 -1.57 -17.79
N ARG A 556 -32.44 -2.80 -17.35
CA ARG A 556 -32.34 -3.13 -15.91
C ARG A 556 -31.27 -2.30 -15.21
N ARG A 557 -30.06 -2.17 -15.81
CA ARG A 557 -28.97 -1.35 -15.26
C ARG A 557 -29.41 0.11 -15.13
N ALA A 558 -30.01 0.67 -16.19
CA ALA A 558 -30.51 2.03 -16.18
C ALA A 558 -31.62 2.23 -15.14
N ALA A 559 -32.51 1.25 -14.93
CA ALA A 559 -33.56 1.32 -13.92
C ALA A 559 -32.99 1.36 -12.49
N VAL A 560 -32.07 0.44 -12.18
CA VAL A 560 -31.41 0.37 -10.87
C VAL A 560 -30.59 1.63 -10.62
N GLU A 561 -29.83 2.09 -11.61
CA GLU A 561 -29.00 3.29 -11.51
C GLU A 561 -29.86 4.55 -11.35
N GLY A 562 -30.93 4.69 -12.14
CA GLY A 562 -31.87 5.81 -12.03
C GLY A 562 -32.53 5.88 -10.66
N LEU A 563 -32.98 4.73 -10.11
CA LEU A 563 -33.51 4.68 -8.75
C LEU A 563 -32.45 5.06 -7.71
N ARG A 564 -31.22 4.53 -7.85
CA ARG A 564 -30.10 4.83 -6.95
C ARG A 564 -29.79 6.32 -6.88
N VAL A 565 -29.76 6.99 -8.03
CA VAL A 565 -29.49 8.44 -8.12
C VAL A 565 -30.57 9.24 -7.41
N ILE A 566 -31.85 8.91 -7.62
CA ILE A 566 -32.95 9.60 -6.94
C ILE A 566 -32.92 9.34 -5.43
N LEU A 567 -32.58 8.13 -4.99
CA LEU A 567 -32.43 7.81 -3.56
C LEU A 567 -31.24 8.50 -2.89
N CYS A 568 -30.27 9.00 -3.66
CA CYS A 568 -29.17 9.82 -3.15
C CYS A 568 -29.57 11.29 -2.89
N ALA A 569 -30.81 11.69 -3.21
CA ALA A 569 -31.34 13.01 -2.91
C ALA A 569 -31.65 13.18 -1.42
N ASP A 570 -31.44 14.38 -0.89
CA ASP A 570 -31.65 14.68 0.54
C ASP A 570 -33.12 14.52 0.98
N SER A 571 -34.08 14.67 0.05
CA SER A 571 -35.52 14.48 0.34
C SER A 571 -36.01 13.04 0.15
N ALA A 572 -35.16 12.09 -0.24
CA ALA A 572 -35.57 10.71 -0.52
C ALA A 572 -35.57 9.85 0.76
N ASP A 573 -36.63 9.07 0.97
CA ASP A 573 -36.64 8.05 2.02
C ASP A 573 -36.05 6.73 1.51
N VAL A 574 -34.79 6.48 1.86
CA VAL A 574 -34.05 5.26 1.51
C VAL A 574 -34.75 3.98 2.01
N ASN A 575 -35.58 4.08 3.07
CA ASN A 575 -36.32 2.91 3.58
C ASN A 575 -37.38 2.40 2.61
N LEU A 576 -37.86 3.20 1.66
CA LEU A 576 -38.78 2.74 0.62
C LEU A 576 -38.12 1.69 -0.27
N ALA A 577 -36.83 1.83 -0.56
CA ALA A 577 -36.07 0.84 -1.33
C ALA A 577 -35.84 -0.44 -0.53
N ARG A 578 -35.54 -0.34 0.77
CA ARG A 578 -35.39 -1.50 1.67
C ARG A 578 -36.65 -2.37 1.72
N LYS A 579 -37.83 -1.73 1.66
CA LYS A 579 -39.14 -2.39 1.69
C LYS A 579 -39.67 -2.82 0.32
N ASN A 580 -38.95 -2.52 -0.76
CA ASN A 580 -39.42 -2.83 -2.11
C ASN A 580 -39.26 -4.34 -2.42
N VAL A 581 -40.32 -4.97 -2.91
CA VAL A 581 -40.36 -6.42 -3.17
C VAL A 581 -39.76 -6.83 -4.52
N ILE A 582 -39.62 -5.89 -5.47
CA ILE A 582 -39.14 -6.17 -6.84
C ILE A 582 -37.63 -5.95 -6.97
N LEU A 583 -37.10 -4.95 -6.27
CA LEU A 583 -35.69 -4.58 -6.31
C LEU A 583 -34.74 -5.79 -6.08
N PRO A 584 -34.94 -6.68 -5.08
CA PRO A 584 -34.07 -7.84 -4.89
C PRO A 584 -34.01 -8.76 -6.10
N SER A 585 -35.15 -8.97 -6.79
CA SER A 585 -35.21 -9.78 -8.01
C SER A 585 -34.47 -9.13 -9.18
N VAL A 586 -34.57 -7.81 -9.34
CA VAL A 586 -33.85 -7.08 -10.40
C VAL A 586 -32.34 -7.10 -10.17
N LEU A 587 -31.89 -6.89 -8.92
CA LEU A 587 -30.48 -6.99 -8.56
C LEU A 587 -29.94 -8.41 -8.78
N SER A 588 -30.73 -9.44 -8.45
CA SER A 588 -30.38 -10.84 -8.69
C SER A 588 -30.24 -11.14 -10.19
N SER A 589 -31.14 -10.59 -11.01
CA SER A 589 -31.08 -10.69 -12.47
C SER A 589 -29.85 -9.99 -13.06
N LEU A 590 -29.41 -8.86 -12.48
CA LEU A 590 -28.18 -8.18 -12.87
C LEU A 590 -26.92 -9.00 -12.50
N VAL A 591 -26.89 -9.65 -11.34
CA VAL A 591 -25.82 -10.60 -10.99
C VAL A 591 -25.79 -11.77 -11.99
N ALA A 592 -26.96 -12.22 -12.45
CA ALA A 592 -27.10 -13.30 -13.43
C ALA A 592 -26.60 -12.93 -14.84
N ASP A 593 -26.37 -11.65 -15.15
CA ASP A 593 -25.77 -11.24 -16.44
C ASP A 593 -24.27 -11.60 -16.53
N VAL A 594 -23.62 -11.93 -15.41
CA VAL A 594 -22.22 -12.37 -15.32
C VAL A 594 -21.24 -11.38 -16.00
N CYS A 595 -21.43 -10.07 -15.82
CA CYS A 595 -20.55 -9.04 -16.37
C CYS A 595 -20.32 -7.86 -15.41
N LYS A 596 -19.21 -7.14 -15.61
CA LYS A 596 -18.77 -6.04 -14.74
C LYS A 596 -19.78 -4.87 -14.73
N GLU A 597 -20.35 -4.57 -15.89
CA GLU A 597 -21.28 -3.46 -16.09
C GLU A 597 -22.58 -3.64 -15.30
N SER A 598 -23.01 -4.89 -15.06
CA SER A 598 -24.18 -5.18 -14.21
C SER A 598 -23.84 -5.19 -12.72
N LEU A 599 -22.63 -5.58 -12.33
CA LEU A 599 -22.22 -5.62 -10.91
C LEU A 599 -22.00 -4.24 -10.31
N GLY A 600 -21.51 -3.27 -11.10
CA GLY A 600 -21.30 -1.89 -10.65
C GLY A 600 -22.55 -1.27 -10.01
N PRO A 601 -23.69 -1.21 -10.72
CA PRO A 601 -24.95 -0.72 -10.16
C PRO A 601 -25.41 -1.49 -8.92
N VAL A 602 -25.27 -2.83 -8.92
CA VAL A 602 -25.65 -3.68 -7.77
C VAL A 602 -24.84 -3.32 -6.52
N LEU A 603 -23.51 -3.24 -6.64
CA LEU A 603 -22.62 -2.90 -5.54
C LEU A 603 -22.95 -1.51 -4.98
N TRP A 604 -23.06 -0.51 -5.85
CA TRP A 604 -23.36 0.86 -5.43
C TRP A 604 -24.74 0.99 -4.79
N PHE A 605 -25.72 0.21 -5.23
CA PHE A 605 -27.04 0.18 -4.61
C PHE A 605 -26.99 -0.44 -3.21
N LEU A 606 -26.29 -1.57 -3.03
CA LEU A 606 -26.13 -2.20 -1.72
C LEU A 606 -25.39 -1.28 -0.74
N ARG A 607 -24.32 -0.61 -1.18
CA ARG A 607 -23.61 0.41 -0.37
C ARG A 607 -24.52 1.57 0.05
N LEU A 608 -25.43 2.00 -0.82
CA LEU A 608 -26.40 3.07 -0.50
C LEU A 608 -27.37 2.62 0.61
N LEU A 609 -27.76 1.35 0.62
CA LEU A 609 -28.73 0.81 1.59
C LEU A 609 -28.08 0.34 2.89
N GLU A 610 -26.75 0.13 2.91
CA GLU A 610 -26.01 -0.34 4.08
C GLU A 610 -26.31 0.54 5.30
N ASN A 611 -26.66 -0.11 6.40
CA ASN A 611 -26.81 0.51 7.70
C ASN A 611 -26.01 -0.34 8.69
N GLU A 612 -24.87 0.19 9.15
CA GLU A 612 -23.96 -0.54 10.04
C GLU A 612 -24.63 -0.93 11.37
N GLU A 613 -25.65 -0.19 11.80
CA GLU A 613 -26.36 -0.43 13.07
C GLU A 613 -27.48 -1.48 12.97
N ASP A 614 -28.06 -1.70 11.78
CA ASP A 614 -29.20 -2.62 11.59
C ASP A 614 -29.26 -3.21 10.17
N GLN A 615 -28.98 -4.52 10.06
CA GLN A 615 -29.08 -5.30 8.82
C GLN A 615 -30.31 -6.22 8.76
N SER A 616 -31.24 -6.12 9.72
CA SER A 616 -32.41 -7.01 9.80
C SER A 616 -33.32 -6.91 8.57
N TRP A 617 -33.40 -5.73 7.94
CA TRP A 617 -34.18 -5.48 6.72
C TRP A 617 -33.75 -6.35 5.54
N LEU A 618 -32.48 -6.76 5.50
CA LEU A 618 -31.95 -7.55 4.39
C LEU A 618 -32.54 -8.97 4.40
N LEU A 619 -32.96 -9.48 5.55
CA LEU A 619 -33.52 -10.83 5.68
C LEU A 619 -34.79 -11.05 4.84
N ASP A 620 -35.51 -9.96 4.52
CA ASP A 620 -36.70 -10.00 3.68
C ASP A 620 -36.37 -10.11 2.17
N TRP A 621 -35.10 -9.98 1.78
CA TRP A 621 -34.63 -10.00 0.39
C TRP A 621 -34.31 -11.43 -0.12
N THR A 622 -35.24 -12.36 0.08
CA THR A 622 -35.03 -13.78 -0.24
C THR A 622 -34.75 -14.04 -1.72
N GLU A 623 -35.26 -13.22 -2.63
CA GLU A 623 -35.02 -13.32 -4.08
C GLU A 623 -33.58 -12.98 -4.50
N PHE A 624 -32.85 -12.22 -3.67
CA PHE A 624 -31.42 -11.94 -3.89
C PHE A 624 -30.53 -12.96 -3.19
N GLY A 625 -30.93 -13.45 -2.02
CA GLY A 625 -30.20 -14.44 -1.22
C GLY A 625 -30.49 -15.89 -1.58
N ASN A 626 -30.79 -16.21 -2.85
CA ASN A 626 -31.21 -17.55 -3.24
C ASN A 626 -30.03 -18.40 -3.78
N PRO A 627 -30.19 -19.73 -3.92
CA PRO A 627 -29.12 -20.60 -4.45
C PRO A 627 -28.67 -20.26 -5.88
N GLU A 628 -29.54 -19.69 -6.72
CA GLU A 628 -29.22 -19.32 -8.09
C GLU A 628 -28.28 -18.11 -8.13
N THR A 629 -28.51 -17.10 -7.29
CA THR A 629 -27.60 -15.95 -7.14
C THR A 629 -26.21 -16.40 -6.69
N VAL A 630 -26.15 -17.36 -5.75
CA VAL A 630 -24.88 -17.99 -5.34
C VAL A 630 -24.19 -18.71 -6.51
N GLN A 631 -24.93 -19.45 -7.34
CA GLN A 631 -24.38 -20.06 -8.55
C GLN A 631 -23.87 -19.02 -9.55
N ASN A 632 -24.50 -17.85 -9.66
CA ASN A 632 -24.03 -16.79 -10.52
C ASN A 632 -22.77 -16.10 -9.97
N PHE A 633 -22.65 -15.92 -8.65
CA PHE A 633 -21.37 -15.53 -8.03
C PHE A 633 -20.26 -16.54 -8.31
N LEU A 634 -20.56 -17.84 -8.26
CA LEU A 634 -19.61 -18.89 -8.63
C LEU A 634 -19.17 -18.80 -10.10
N LYS A 635 -20.10 -18.57 -11.03
CA LYS A 635 -19.75 -18.36 -12.45
C LYS A 635 -18.86 -17.14 -12.63
N LEU A 636 -19.14 -16.04 -11.92
CA LEU A 636 -18.35 -14.82 -11.94
C LEU A 636 -16.94 -15.04 -11.41
N LEU A 637 -16.82 -15.68 -10.23
CA LEU A 637 -15.53 -16.07 -9.66
C LEU A 637 -14.78 -17.01 -10.60
N ASN A 638 -15.43 -17.94 -11.32
CA ASN A 638 -14.74 -18.88 -12.21
C ASN A 638 -14.48 -18.34 -13.63
N LYS A 639 -14.90 -17.12 -13.96
CA LYS A 639 -14.88 -16.61 -15.35
C LYS A 639 -13.46 -16.38 -15.90
N PHE A 640 -12.51 -16.03 -15.05
CA PHE A 640 -11.15 -15.67 -15.44
C PHE A 640 -10.14 -16.38 -14.55
N SER A 641 -9.41 -17.39 -15.04
CA SER A 641 -8.31 -18.00 -14.27
C SER A 641 -7.02 -17.22 -14.55
N TYR A 642 -6.26 -16.85 -13.51
CA TYR A 642 -4.94 -16.21 -13.70
C TYR A 642 -3.95 -17.11 -14.46
N SER A 643 -4.22 -18.42 -14.50
CA SER A 643 -3.37 -19.44 -15.12
C SER A 643 -3.63 -19.71 -16.61
N THR A 644 -4.66 -19.12 -17.20
CA THR A 644 -5.00 -19.34 -18.61
C THR A 644 -4.77 -18.08 -19.42
N ASN A 645 -3.82 -18.14 -20.38
CA ASN A 645 -3.66 -17.12 -21.41
C ASN A 645 -5.05 -16.80 -22.01
N PRO A 646 -5.39 -15.51 -22.23
CA PRO A 646 -6.73 -15.10 -22.68
C PRO A 646 -7.21 -15.82 -23.96
N ASP A 647 -6.27 -16.29 -24.79
CA ASP A 647 -6.57 -16.96 -26.07
C ASP A 647 -6.20 -18.46 -26.11
N GLY A 648 -5.71 -19.04 -25.00
CA GLY A 648 -5.23 -20.44 -24.97
C GLY A 648 -4.01 -20.74 -25.87
N THR A 649 -3.54 -19.76 -26.64
CA THR A 649 -2.30 -19.82 -27.41
C THR A 649 -1.13 -19.43 -26.51
N GLY A 650 -0.04 -20.21 -26.51
CA GLY A 650 1.25 -19.70 -26.03
C GLY A 650 1.56 -18.38 -26.76
N GLY A 651 2.13 -17.40 -26.07
CA GLY A 651 2.38 -16.06 -26.61
C GLY A 651 3.11 -16.04 -27.96
N PRO A 652 3.31 -14.85 -28.56
CA PRO A 652 3.96 -14.75 -29.88
C PRO A 652 5.29 -15.51 -29.88
N LYS A 653 5.60 -16.21 -30.98
CA LYS A 653 6.82 -17.04 -31.12
C LYS A 653 7.86 -16.29 -31.95
N LYS A 654 9.04 -16.05 -31.36
CA LYS A 654 10.16 -15.36 -32.01
C LYS A 654 10.59 -16.03 -33.32
N GLU A 655 10.45 -17.35 -33.40
CA GLU A 655 10.81 -18.16 -34.57
C GLU A 655 9.95 -17.90 -35.82
N THR A 656 8.78 -17.28 -35.67
CA THR A 656 7.81 -17.05 -36.76
C THR A 656 7.69 -15.58 -37.19
N MET A 657 8.42 -14.66 -36.57
CA MET A 657 8.27 -13.21 -36.74
C MET A 657 9.63 -12.51 -36.85
N GLY A 658 9.68 -11.37 -37.55
CA GLY A 658 10.85 -10.49 -37.51
C GLY A 658 11.02 -9.85 -36.11
N GLU A 659 12.23 -9.45 -35.74
CA GLU A 659 12.54 -8.98 -34.36
C GLU A 659 11.65 -7.80 -33.90
N GLY A 660 11.48 -6.77 -34.74
CA GLY A 660 10.60 -5.63 -34.45
C GLY A 660 9.09 -5.89 -34.61
N GLU A 661 8.69 -7.04 -35.17
CA GLU A 661 7.29 -7.51 -35.14
C GLU A 661 7.01 -8.37 -33.91
N TYR A 662 8.00 -9.18 -33.50
CA TYR A 662 7.95 -9.94 -32.27
C TYR A 662 7.87 -9.03 -31.04
N GLU A 663 8.70 -7.99 -30.96
CA GLU A 663 8.69 -7.03 -29.85
C GLU A 663 7.31 -6.35 -29.72
N ARG A 664 6.78 -5.80 -30.80
CA ARG A 664 5.43 -5.19 -30.81
C ARG A 664 4.33 -6.20 -30.46
N ALA A 665 4.36 -7.41 -31.02
CA ALA A 665 3.37 -8.43 -30.72
C ALA A 665 3.47 -8.90 -29.26
N TYR A 666 4.67 -8.96 -28.69
CA TYR A 666 4.91 -9.33 -27.30
C TYR A 666 4.47 -8.22 -26.33
N GLU A 667 4.71 -6.95 -26.67
CA GLU A 667 4.18 -5.80 -25.95
C GLU A 667 2.65 -5.79 -25.93
N GLU A 668 1.99 -5.88 -27.10
CA GLU A 668 0.53 -5.97 -27.20
C GLU A 668 -0.04 -7.17 -26.42
N TYR A 669 0.65 -8.31 -26.47
CA TYR A 669 0.28 -9.50 -25.71
C TYR A 669 0.40 -9.27 -24.20
N THR A 670 1.47 -8.61 -23.75
CA THR A 670 1.70 -8.28 -22.35
C THR A 670 0.67 -7.28 -21.84
N GLU A 671 0.36 -6.24 -22.61
CA GLU A 671 -0.70 -5.28 -22.32
C GLU A 671 -2.07 -5.96 -22.18
N LYS A 672 -2.39 -6.91 -23.08
CA LYS A 672 -3.63 -7.71 -22.99
C LYS A 672 -3.69 -8.56 -21.73
N ILE A 673 -2.58 -9.18 -21.32
CA ILE A 673 -2.51 -9.93 -20.06
C ILE A 673 -2.75 -9.00 -18.88
N ILE A 674 -2.06 -7.87 -18.81
CA ILE A 674 -2.20 -6.89 -17.72
C ILE A 674 -3.64 -6.38 -17.65
N ALA A 675 -4.23 -6.01 -18.78
CA ALA A 675 -5.62 -5.57 -18.85
C ALA A 675 -6.61 -6.66 -18.40
N SER A 676 -6.38 -7.91 -18.80
CA SER A 676 -7.21 -9.05 -18.37
C SER A 676 -7.07 -9.35 -16.88
N GLN A 677 -5.85 -9.25 -16.32
CA GLN A 677 -5.60 -9.43 -14.90
C GLN A 677 -6.27 -8.32 -14.07
N GLN A 678 -6.19 -7.07 -14.54
CA GLN A 678 -6.87 -5.95 -13.90
C GLN A 678 -8.39 -6.10 -13.94
N ALA A 679 -8.95 -6.51 -15.09
CA ALA A 679 -10.38 -6.79 -15.21
C ALA A 679 -10.84 -7.94 -14.29
N CYS A 680 -10.03 -8.99 -14.15
CA CYS A 680 -10.29 -10.10 -13.22
C CYS A 680 -10.28 -9.64 -11.76
N LYS A 681 -9.29 -8.84 -11.38
CA LYS A 681 -9.20 -8.24 -10.03
C LYS A 681 -10.44 -7.42 -9.71
N GLU A 682 -10.80 -6.47 -10.57
CA GLU A 682 -11.96 -5.60 -10.37
C GLU A 682 -13.28 -6.38 -10.30
N LEU A 683 -13.44 -7.42 -11.13
CA LEU A 683 -14.61 -8.30 -11.07
C LEU A 683 -14.68 -9.04 -9.74
N THR A 684 -13.56 -9.60 -9.30
CA THR A 684 -13.46 -10.35 -8.04
C THR A 684 -13.77 -9.44 -6.87
N ASP A 685 -13.21 -8.23 -6.85
CA ASP A 685 -13.47 -7.23 -5.80
C ASP A 685 -14.96 -6.87 -5.71
N TYR A 686 -15.63 -6.65 -6.85
CA TYR A 686 -17.08 -6.41 -6.86
C TYR A 686 -17.88 -7.59 -6.32
N VAL A 687 -17.57 -8.82 -6.73
CA VAL A 687 -18.29 -10.01 -6.26
C VAL A 687 -18.09 -10.21 -4.76
N VAL A 688 -16.85 -10.13 -4.29
CA VAL A 688 -16.47 -10.31 -2.89
C VAL A 688 -17.17 -9.28 -2.00
N GLU A 689 -17.20 -8.01 -2.43
CA GLU A 689 -17.85 -6.97 -1.67
C GLU A 689 -19.39 -7.10 -1.67
N ILE A 690 -19.99 -7.46 -2.81
CA ILE A 690 -21.44 -7.76 -2.87
C ILE A 690 -21.79 -8.91 -1.91
N ILE A 691 -20.96 -9.97 -1.88
CA ILE A 691 -21.14 -11.09 -0.94
C ILE A 691 -21.07 -10.61 0.52
N ARG A 692 -20.08 -9.76 0.84
CA ARG A 692 -19.90 -9.19 2.18
C ARG A 692 -21.10 -8.34 2.62
N LEU A 693 -21.57 -7.45 1.75
CA LEU A 693 -22.73 -6.59 2.02
C LEU A 693 -24.04 -7.38 2.14
N SER A 694 -24.07 -8.58 1.54
CA SER A 694 -25.26 -9.43 1.48
C SER A 694 -25.18 -10.65 2.41
N LEU A 695 -24.24 -10.64 3.36
CA LEU A 695 -23.87 -11.81 4.15
C LEU A 695 -25.05 -12.44 4.92
N PRO A 696 -25.97 -11.70 5.57
CA PRO A 696 -27.10 -12.30 6.28
C PRO A 696 -27.95 -13.25 5.42
N ILE A 697 -28.20 -12.89 4.17
CA ILE A 697 -29.03 -13.67 3.23
C ILE A 697 -28.25 -14.68 2.41
N ILE A 698 -26.94 -14.48 2.22
CA ILE A 698 -26.07 -15.45 1.54
C ILE A 698 -25.60 -16.56 2.49
N SER A 699 -25.49 -16.27 3.80
CA SER A 699 -24.96 -17.21 4.81
C SER A 699 -25.59 -18.61 4.80
N PRO A 700 -26.92 -18.80 4.58
CA PRO A 700 -27.52 -20.14 4.51
C PRO A 700 -27.02 -20.97 3.33
N HIS A 701 -26.46 -20.30 2.31
CA HIS A 701 -25.95 -20.88 1.07
C HIS A 701 -24.44 -20.64 0.90
N ALA A 702 -23.69 -20.37 1.99
CA ALA A 702 -22.27 -20.02 1.92
C ALA A 702 -21.34 -21.17 1.50
N SER A 703 -21.69 -22.43 1.81
CA SER A 703 -20.80 -23.59 1.64
C SER A 703 -20.17 -23.74 0.23
N PRO A 704 -20.92 -23.56 -0.88
CA PRO A 704 -20.36 -23.61 -2.23
C PRO A 704 -19.36 -22.49 -2.55
N LEU A 705 -19.42 -21.34 -1.88
CA LEU A 705 -18.54 -20.19 -2.13
C LEU A 705 -17.16 -20.35 -1.47
N LEU A 706 -17.09 -21.07 -0.35
CA LEU A 706 -15.88 -21.15 0.48
C LEU A 706 -14.66 -21.68 -0.29
N GLY A 707 -14.80 -22.80 -1.03
CA GLY A 707 -13.71 -23.40 -1.80
C GLY A 707 -13.22 -22.49 -2.94
N PRO A 708 -14.10 -21.99 -3.82
CA PRO A 708 -13.74 -21.07 -4.90
C PRO A 708 -13.12 -19.75 -4.41
N LEU A 709 -13.59 -19.18 -3.28
CA LEU A 709 -12.96 -18.01 -2.68
C LEU A 709 -11.54 -18.32 -2.16
N LEU A 710 -11.32 -19.50 -1.58
CA LEU A 710 -9.98 -19.92 -1.16
C LEU A 710 -9.04 -20.05 -2.38
N ILE A 711 -9.49 -20.68 -3.46
CA ILE A 711 -8.70 -20.77 -4.71
C ILE A 711 -8.42 -19.37 -5.26
N ARG A 712 -9.41 -18.48 -5.27
CA ARG A 712 -9.23 -17.09 -5.73
C ARG A 712 -8.21 -16.32 -4.90
N SER A 713 -8.19 -16.55 -3.58
CA SER A 713 -7.20 -15.92 -2.70
C SER A 713 -5.77 -16.37 -2.99
N SER A 714 -5.56 -17.54 -3.62
CA SER A 714 -4.24 -18.02 -4.04
C SER A 714 -3.74 -17.40 -5.33
N GLU A 715 -4.65 -16.98 -6.20
CA GLU A 715 -4.33 -16.43 -7.52
C GLU A 715 -4.04 -14.92 -7.51
N MET A 716 -4.38 -14.22 -6.41
CA MET A 716 -4.26 -12.76 -6.30
C MET A 716 -3.17 -12.34 -5.32
N THR A 717 -2.41 -11.31 -5.68
CA THR A 717 -1.35 -10.73 -4.84
C THR A 717 -1.88 -9.92 -3.66
N ASP A 718 -3.03 -9.26 -3.82
CA ASP A 718 -3.77 -8.59 -2.75
C ASP A 718 -5.09 -9.34 -2.54
N ASN A 719 -5.13 -10.18 -1.50
CA ASN A 719 -6.24 -11.07 -1.18
C ASN A 719 -6.93 -10.71 0.14
N THR A 720 -6.64 -9.54 0.71
CA THR A 720 -7.14 -9.10 2.02
C THR A 720 -8.67 -9.11 2.08
N ASN A 721 -9.34 -8.55 1.06
CA ASN A 721 -10.80 -8.49 0.98
C ASN A 721 -11.43 -9.89 0.83
N ILE A 722 -10.76 -10.79 0.09
CA ILE A 722 -11.20 -12.17 -0.10
C ILE A 722 -11.11 -12.92 1.23
N ASN A 723 -9.98 -12.81 1.93
CA ASN A 723 -9.75 -13.46 3.22
C ASN A 723 -10.74 -12.94 4.29
N ASN A 724 -11.00 -11.63 4.33
CA ASN A 724 -12.00 -11.05 5.23
C ASN A 724 -13.40 -11.59 4.95
N THR A 725 -13.78 -11.70 3.67
CA THR A 725 -15.09 -12.24 3.27
C THR A 725 -15.19 -13.74 3.56
N LEU A 726 -14.12 -14.50 3.32
CA LEU A 726 -14.01 -15.92 3.67
C LEU A 726 -14.22 -16.13 5.18
N ASN A 727 -13.56 -15.32 6.01
CA ASN A 727 -13.68 -15.38 7.47
C ASN A 727 -15.09 -15.00 7.96
N ALA A 728 -15.71 -13.99 7.33
CA ALA A 728 -17.08 -13.60 7.65
C ALA A 728 -18.08 -14.72 7.29
N LEU A 729 -17.92 -15.35 6.13
CA LEU A 729 -18.75 -16.49 5.72
C LEU A 729 -18.54 -17.70 6.63
N LEU A 730 -17.31 -17.99 7.02
CA LEU A 730 -16.97 -19.07 7.96
C LEU A 730 -17.58 -18.83 9.35
N SER A 731 -17.58 -17.60 9.83
CA SER A 731 -18.18 -17.23 11.12
C SER A 731 -19.71 -17.37 11.09
N ALA A 732 -20.33 -17.13 9.94
CA ALA A 732 -21.77 -17.29 9.74
C ALA A 732 -22.20 -18.75 9.41
N HIS A 733 -21.25 -19.61 9.00
CA HIS A 733 -21.52 -20.96 8.54
C HIS A 733 -21.20 -22.03 9.60
N ASN A 734 -22.22 -22.75 10.08
CA ASN A 734 -22.06 -23.87 11.02
C ASN A 734 -22.00 -25.26 10.34
N GLY A 735 -21.72 -25.32 9.03
CA GLY A 735 -21.82 -26.54 8.22
C GLY A 735 -20.49 -27.28 7.95
N ASN A 736 -20.52 -28.20 6.99
CA ASN A 736 -19.41 -29.09 6.65
C ASN A 736 -18.34 -28.40 5.77
N ASN A 737 -17.07 -28.52 6.16
CA ASN A 737 -15.92 -27.91 5.48
C ASN A 737 -15.40 -28.70 4.25
N GLU A 738 -16.20 -29.60 3.67
CA GLU A 738 -15.76 -30.48 2.58
C GLU A 738 -15.32 -29.70 1.34
N THR A 739 -15.99 -28.59 1.00
CA THR A 739 -15.62 -27.73 -0.14
C THR A 739 -14.23 -27.11 0.03
N LEU A 740 -13.86 -26.76 1.26
CA LEU A 740 -12.51 -26.29 1.60
C LEU A 740 -11.47 -27.40 1.52
N VAL A 741 -11.81 -28.62 1.97
CA VAL A 741 -10.92 -29.79 1.85
C VAL A 741 -10.59 -30.08 0.38
N VAL A 742 -11.60 -30.05 -0.49
CA VAL A 742 -11.42 -30.23 -1.94
C VAL A 742 -10.56 -29.10 -2.52
N ALA A 743 -10.82 -27.85 -2.16
CA ALA A 743 -10.04 -26.70 -2.63
C ALA A 743 -8.56 -26.78 -2.20
N PHE A 744 -8.28 -27.13 -0.93
CA PHE A 744 -6.90 -27.33 -0.48
C PHE A 744 -6.20 -28.47 -1.24
N LYS A 745 -6.86 -29.61 -1.46
CA LYS A 745 -6.28 -30.70 -2.27
C LYS A 745 -5.94 -30.23 -3.68
N GLN A 746 -6.88 -29.52 -4.32
CA GLN A 746 -6.68 -28.95 -5.65
C GLN A 746 -5.48 -27.99 -5.67
N LEU A 747 -5.35 -27.10 -4.68
CA LEU A 747 -4.25 -26.15 -4.56
C LEU A 747 -2.89 -26.84 -4.38
N LEU A 748 -2.82 -27.90 -3.56
CA LEU A 748 -1.59 -28.68 -3.35
C LEU A 748 -1.18 -29.50 -4.58
N GLU A 749 -2.13 -29.87 -5.44
CA GLU A 749 -1.90 -30.62 -6.68
C GLU A 749 -1.49 -29.73 -7.88
N GLN A 750 -1.53 -28.40 -7.74
CA GLN A 750 -1.10 -27.48 -8.79
C GLN A 750 0.40 -27.59 -9.09
N SER A 751 0.80 -27.25 -10.32
CA SER A 751 2.22 -27.21 -10.74
C SER A 751 3.04 -26.23 -9.89
N SER A 752 2.38 -25.21 -9.35
CA SER A 752 2.94 -24.21 -8.44
C SER A 752 2.01 -24.13 -7.23
N PRO A 753 2.23 -24.95 -6.19
CA PRO A 753 1.40 -24.92 -4.99
C PRO A 753 1.52 -23.58 -4.24
N PRO A 754 0.56 -23.25 -3.37
CA PRO A 754 0.62 -22.01 -2.58
C PRO A 754 1.88 -21.96 -1.70
N SER A 755 2.37 -20.74 -1.46
CA SER A 755 3.52 -20.54 -0.57
C SER A 755 3.20 -20.97 0.87
N ILE A 756 4.22 -21.37 1.63
CA ILE A 756 4.04 -21.79 3.03
C ILE A 756 3.46 -20.64 3.87
N ASN A 757 3.88 -19.40 3.62
CA ASN A 757 3.37 -18.23 4.32
C ASN A 757 1.88 -18.02 4.07
N GLN A 758 1.44 -18.19 2.82
CA GLN A 758 0.03 -18.08 2.46
C GLN A 758 -0.82 -19.20 3.08
N LEU A 759 -0.29 -20.42 3.14
CA LEU A 759 -0.93 -21.52 3.89
C LEU A 759 -1.05 -21.15 5.38
N ASP A 760 0.00 -20.61 5.98
CA ASP A 760 0.00 -20.19 7.39
C ASP A 760 -1.01 -19.08 7.67
N GLU A 761 -1.14 -18.09 6.78
CA GLU A 761 -2.17 -17.03 6.87
C GLU A 761 -3.59 -17.61 6.89
N TRP A 762 -3.89 -18.56 5.99
CA TRP A 762 -5.20 -19.23 5.97
C TRP A 762 -5.43 -20.08 7.22
N ILE A 763 -4.43 -20.82 7.68
CA ILE A 763 -4.53 -21.68 8.87
C ILE A 763 -4.69 -20.83 10.14
N THR A 764 -4.07 -19.65 10.19
CA THR A 764 -4.17 -18.69 11.30
C THR A 764 -5.50 -17.98 11.33
N SER A 765 -6.16 -17.83 10.18
CA SER A 765 -7.45 -17.14 10.05
C SER A 765 -8.61 -17.84 10.78
N GLY A 766 -8.52 -19.16 11.03
CA GLY A 766 -9.45 -19.80 11.97
C GLY A 766 -9.48 -21.34 11.97
N PRO A 767 -10.15 -21.95 12.98
CA PRO A 767 -10.18 -23.40 13.17
C PRO A 767 -10.77 -24.20 12.00
N ALA A 768 -11.73 -23.61 11.27
CA ALA A 768 -12.37 -24.26 10.13
C ALA A 768 -11.40 -24.50 8.96
N LEU A 769 -10.57 -23.49 8.65
CA LEU A 769 -9.53 -23.58 7.62
C LEU A 769 -8.41 -24.52 8.05
N SER A 770 -7.94 -24.43 9.30
CA SER A 770 -6.97 -25.38 9.86
C SER A 770 -7.44 -26.83 9.77
N SER A 771 -8.68 -27.12 10.18
CA SER A 771 -9.25 -28.47 10.08
C SER A 771 -9.38 -28.96 8.64
N ALA A 772 -9.75 -28.08 7.71
CA ALA A 772 -9.85 -28.43 6.28
C ALA A 772 -8.48 -28.70 5.66
N ALA A 773 -7.49 -27.84 5.94
CA ALA A 773 -6.09 -28.01 5.53
C ALA A 773 -5.51 -29.35 6.00
N LEU A 774 -5.76 -29.69 7.27
CA LEU A 774 -5.29 -30.94 7.85
C LEU A 774 -5.92 -32.17 7.14
N LYS A 775 -7.24 -32.17 6.92
CA LYS A 775 -7.95 -33.24 6.18
C LYS A 775 -7.55 -33.32 4.71
N ALA A 776 -7.09 -32.22 4.13
CA ALA A 776 -6.61 -32.16 2.75
C ALA A 776 -5.21 -32.74 2.56
N GLY A 777 -4.47 -33.02 3.64
CA GLY A 777 -3.11 -33.55 3.58
C GLY A 777 -2.02 -32.48 3.51
N VAL A 778 -2.30 -31.24 3.93
CA VAL A 778 -1.27 -30.17 4.03
C VAL A 778 -0.12 -30.61 4.93
N ALA A 779 -0.41 -31.33 6.02
CA ALA A 779 0.59 -31.92 6.90
C ALA A 779 1.60 -32.81 6.15
N ASP A 780 1.11 -33.77 5.36
CA ASP A 780 1.97 -34.68 4.59
C ASP A 780 2.79 -33.93 3.53
N TRP A 781 2.21 -32.86 2.96
CA TRP A 781 2.92 -32.00 2.01
C TRP A 781 4.07 -31.23 2.69
N LEU A 782 3.83 -30.63 3.86
CA LEU A 782 4.85 -29.93 4.64
C LEU A 782 5.99 -30.88 5.07
N LEU A 783 5.67 -32.11 5.49
CA LEU A 783 6.69 -33.11 5.85
C LEU A 783 7.62 -33.47 4.68
N LYS A 784 7.11 -33.51 3.44
CA LYS A 784 7.93 -33.75 2.24
C LYS A 784 8.98 -32.67 1.98
N ILE A 785 8.76 -31.42 2.44
CA ILE A 785 9.71 -30.31 2.26
C ILE A 785 11.04 -30.60 2.97
N PHE A 786 10.99 -31.25 4.14
CA PHE A 786 12.18 -31.67 4.88
C PHE A 786 12.98 -32.77 4.15
N SER A 787 12.37 -33.47 3.20
CA SER A 787 12.99 -34.56 2.46
C SER A 787 13.83 -34.15 1.24
N VAL A 788 13.71 -32.90 0.77
CA VAL A 788 14.41 -32.37 -0.42
C VAL A 788 15.85 -31.99 -0.04
N SER A 789 16.87 -32.55 -0.73
CA SER A 789 18.25 -32.60 -0.24
C SER A 789 19.27 -31.64 -0.88
N GLU A 790 18.91 -30.81 -1.88
CA GLU A 790 19.91 -30.09 -2.67
C GLU A 790 19.43 -28.67 -3.06
N GLU A 791 19.62 -27.66 -2.19
CA GLU A 791 19.71 -26.22 -2.55
C GLU A 791 19.94 -25.35 -1.28
N HIS A 792 20.72 -24.27 -1.41
CA HIS A 792 21.07 -23.36 -0.31
C HIS A 792 19.87 -22.53 0.21
N ASP A 793 18.76 -22.47 -0.53
CA ASP A 793 17.53 -21.73 -0.20
C ASP A 793 16.51 -22.55 0.66
N LEU A 794 16.86 -23.77 1.06
CA LEU A 794 15.94 -24.68 1.79
C LEU A 794 15.79 -24.37 3.28
N TYR A 795 16.67 -23.58 3.90
CA TYR A 795 16.62 -23.30 5.34
C TYR A 795 15.32 -22.57 5.75
N SER A 796 14.98 -21.50 5.04
CA SER A 796 13.76 -20.71 5.30
C SER A 796 12.49 -21.53 5.05
N SER A 797 12.47 -22.33 3.98
CA SER A 797 11.33 -23.18 3.63
C SER A 797 11.08 -24.28 4.67
N ARG A 798 12.14 -24.95 5.17
CA ARG A 798 12.02 -25.96 6.22
C ARG A 798 11.59 -25.36 7.56
N LYS A 799 12.10 -24.16 7.89
CA LYS A 799 11.70 -23.42 9.09
C LYS A 799 10.22 -23.02 9.03
N ASN A 800 9.79 -22.43 7.92
CA ASN A 800 8.39 -22.05 7.75
C ASN A 800 7.49 -23.29 7.76
N ALA A 801 7.92 -24.41 7.18
CA ALA A 801 7.18 -25.67 7.25
C ALA A 801 7.02 -26.17 8.69
N LEU A 802 8.06 -26.06 9.53
CA LEU A 802 8.01 -26.41 10.95
C LEU A 802 6.98 -25.53 11.69
N SER A 803 7.04 -24.22 11.45
CA SER A 803 6.12 -23.26 12.08
C SER A 803 4.67 -23.51 11.66
N THR A 804 4.39 -23.71 10.37
CA THR A 804 3.04 -24.01 9.89
C THR A 804 2.51 -25.35 10.42
N LEU A 805 3.36 -26.37 10.60
CA LEU A 805 2.97 -27.63 11.26
C LEU A 805 2.56 -27.39 12.73
N ALA A 806 3.29 -26.53 13.45
CA ALA A 806 2.93 -26.13 14.82
C ALA A 806 1.63 -25.31 14.86
N THR A 807 1.42 -24.39 13.92
CA THR A 807 0.18 -23.60 13.79
C THR A 807 -1.03 -24.50 13.51
N LEU A 808 -0.87 -25.53 12.67
CA LEU A 808 -1.92 -26.54 12.41
C LEU A 808 -2.36 -27.23 13.70
N ILE A 809 -1.42 -27.62 14.57
CA ILE A 809 -1.73 -28.23 15.87
C ILE A 809 -2.44 -27.23 16.77
N LYS A 810 -1.91 -26.01 16.88
CA LYS A 810 -2.43 -24.96 17.74
C LYS A 810 -3.88 -24.59 17.44
N ASN A 811 -4.24 -24.54 16.16
CA ASN A 811 -5.57 -24.10 15.71
C ASN A 811 -6.56 -25.25 15.42
N SER A 812 -6.12 -26.51 15.52
CA SER A 812 -6.98 -27.66 15.24
C SER A 812 -7.78 -28.08 16.48
N PRO A 813 -9.12 -28.10 16.43
CA PRO A 813 -9.95 -28.54 17.54
C PRO A 813 -10.02 -30.08 17.69
N ASN A 814 -9.49 -30.86 16.74
CA ASN A 814 -9.60 -32.32 16.73
C ASN A 814 -8.33 -33.00 17.29
N ILE A 815 -8.42 -33.49 18.53
CA ILE A 815 -7.33 -34.15 19.26
C ILE A 815 -6.78 -35.38 18.51
N ASP A 816 -7.63 -36.18 17.86
CA ASP A 816 -7.16 -37.38 17.16
C ASP A 816 -6.32 -37.03 15.93
N SER A 817 -6.71 -35.96 15.22
CA SER A 817 -5.96 -35.51 14.06
C SER A 817 -4.67 -34.78 14.45
N VAL A 818 -4.68 -34.04 15.57
CA VAL A 818 -3.47 -33.51 16.20
C VAL A 818 -2.49 -34.64 16.54
N ARG A 819 -2.94 -35.69 17.23
CA ARG A 819 -2.10 -36.85 17.57
C ARG A 819 -1.55 -37.56 16.33
N GLY A 820 -2.36 -37.66 15.27
CA GLY A 820 -1.92 -38.20 13.97
C GLY A 820 -0.77 -37.38 13.37
N LEU A 821 -0.89 -36.05 13.37
CA LEU A 821 0.14 -35.12 12.91
C LEU A 821 1.41 -35.18 13.76
N GLN A 822 1.28 -35.14 15.08
CA GLN A 822 2.39 -35.25 16.02
C GLN A 822 3.17 -36.55 15.76
N LYS A 823 2.46 -37.67 15.63
CA LYS A 823 3.07 -38.95 15.29
C LYS A 823 3.81 -38.90 13.94
N ALA A 824 3.18 -38.38 12.89
CA ALA A 824 3.79 -38.30 11.56
C ALA A 824 5.08 -37.46 11.56
N TYR A 825 5.10 -36.34 12.29
CA TYR A 825 6.29 -35.50 12.44
C TYR A 825 7.43 -36.23 13.18
N PHE A 826 7.14 -36.86 14.32
CA PHE A 826 8.16 -37.55 15.12
C PHE A 826 8.62 -38.89 14.53
N ASP A 827 7.82 -39.51 13.65
CA ASP A 827 8.21 -40.70 12.89
C ASP A 827 9.05 -40.35 11.64
N ASP A 828 9.04 -39.09 11.17
CA ASP A 828 9.88 -38.60 10.07
C ASP A 828 11.25 -38.14 10.57
N GLU A 829 12.27 -38.97 10.33
CA GLU A 829 13.65 -38.71 10.79
C GLU A 829 14.21 -37.37 10.28
N LYS A 830 13.90 -36.97 9.05
CA LYS A 830 14.45 -35.74 8.46
C LYS A 830 13.79 -34.49 9.03
N ALA A 831 12.46 -34.52 9.21
CA ALA A 831 11.74 -33.41 9.83
C ALA A 831 12.19 -33.20 11.28
N LEU A 832 12.32 -34.30 12.04
CA LEU A 832 12.82 -34.27 13.41
C LEU A 832 14.26 -33.72 13.48
N LEU A 833 15.17 -34.21 12.64
CA LEU A 833 16.56 -33.73 12.58
C LEU A 833 16.65 -32.23 12.25
N ALA A 834 15.85 -31.74 11.30
CA ALA A 834 15.83 -30.32 10.95
C ALA A 834 15.31 -29.46 12.11
N GLY A 835 14.24 -29.87 12.79
CA GLY A 835 13.74 -29.17 13.98
C GLY A 835 14.77 -29.13 15.11
N ILE A 836 15.51 -30.22 15.32
CA ILE A 836 16.62 -30.28 16.28
C ILE A 836 17.76 -29.34 15.85
N GLU A 837 18.16 -29.35 14.57
CA GLU A 837 19.20 -28.49 14.02
C GLU A 837 18.89 -27.00 14.24
N PHE A 838 17.64 -26.57 14.02
CA PHE A 838 17.22 -25.19 14.28
C PHE A 838 17.38 -24.78 15.75
N VAL A 839 17.05 -25.66 16.70
CA VAL A 839 17.24 -25.39 18.14
C VAL A 839 18.72 -25.41 18.54
N LEU A 840 19.53 -26.24 17.89
CA LEU A 840 20.97 -26.33 18.15
C LEU A 840 21.80 -25.25 17.43
N SER A 841 21.20 -24.50 16.52
CA SER A 841 21.86 -23.43 15.78
C SER A 841 22.37 -22.33 16.72
N GLU A 842 23.68 -22.06 16.64
CA GLU A 842 24.29 -20.96 17.40
C GLU A 842 24.32 -19.64 16.60
N ASP A 843 24.03 -19.69 15.29
CA ASP A 843 24.15 -18.57 14.36
C ASP A 843 22.99 -17.57 14.50
N ASP A 844 21.77 -18.05 14.78
CA ASP A 844 20.60 -17.20 15.04
C ASP A 844 19.76 -17.70 16.24
N PRO A 845 19.94 -17.10 17.42
CA PRO A 845 19.22 -17.45 18.64
C PRO A 845 17.72 -17.11 18.62
N TRP A 846 17.26 -16.22 17.74
CA TRP A 846 15.81 -15.96 17.56
C TRP A 846 15.13 -17.12 16.85
N ASP A 847 15.81 -17.66 15.84
CA ASP A 847 15.35 -18.83 15.08
C ASP A 847 15.32 -20.07 15.97
N ALA A 848 16.35 -20.24 16.81
CA ALA A 848 16.39 -21.32 17.78
C ALA A 848 15.26 -21.22 18.84
N ALA A 849 14.93 -20.01 19.29
CA ALA A 849 13.82 -19.78 20.22
C ALA A 849 12.44 -20.03 19.57
N ASN A 850 12.25 -19.63 18.32
CA ASN A 850 11.02 -19.89 17.56
C ASN A 850 10.84 -21.39 17.28
N ALA A 851 11.91 -22.07 16.84
CA ALA A 851 11.89 -23.52 16.63
C ALA A 851 11.60 -24.28 17.93
N ALA A 852 12.08 -23.79 19.09
CA ALA A 852 11.74 -24.36 20.38
C ALA A 852 10.25 -24.17 20.74
N ASP A 853 9.62 -23.05 20.36
CA ASP A 853 8.17 -22.85 20.53
C ASP A 853 7.35 -23.73 19.57
N ASP A 854 7.81 -23.90 18.33
CA ASP A 854 7.17 -24.81 17.37
C ASP A 854 7.25 -26.28 17.86
N LEU A 855 8.43 -26.71 18.32
CA LEU A 855 8.63 -28.03 18.91
C LEU A 855 7.85 -28.23 20.21
N ARG A 856 7.63 -27.17 21.00
CA ARG A 856 6.72 -27.21 22.14
C ARG A 856 5.32 -27.58 21.69
N HIS A 857 4.76 -26.88 20.72
CA HIS A 857 3.43 -27.17 20.20
C HIS A 857 3.32 -28.58 19.59
N LEU A 858 4.38 -29.04 18.90
CA LEU A 858 4.45 -30.39 18.35
C LEU A 858 4.54 -31.48 19.43
N SER A 859 5.22 -31.23 20.55
CA SER A 859 5.48 -32.25 21.60
C SER A 859 4.48 -32.25 22.76
N ASP A 860 3.75 -31.15 22.99
CA ASP A 860 2.82 -31.02 24.10
C ASP A 860 1.70 -32.08 24.04
N GLY A 861 1.45 -32.74 25.17
CA GLY A 861 0.49 -33.85 25.25
C GLY A 861 0.88 -35.13 24.48
N PHE A 862 2.09 -35.22 23.90
CA PHE A 862 2.56 -36.37 23.11
C PHE A 862 3.84 -37.02 23.67
N PRO A 863 3.72 -37.98 24.62
CA PRO A 863 4.87 -38.60 25.30
C PRO A 863 5.94 -39.23 24.40
N PRO A 864 5.62 -39.89 23.25
CA PRO A 864 6.64 -40.40 22.34
C PRO A 864 7.56 -39.32 21.78
N GLY A 865 7.00 -38.16 21.38
CA GLY A 865 7.77 -37.04 20.85
C GLY A 865 8.70 -36.41 21.89
N ILE A 866 8.23 -36.25 23.13
CA ILE A 866 9.06 -35.80 24.26
C ILE A 866 10.27 -36.73 24.45
N ASN A 867 10.08 -38.04 24.32
CA ASN A 867 11.19 -39.00 24.43
C ASN A 867 12.17 -38.88 23.25
N CYS A 868 11.71 -38.68 22.02
CA CYS A 868 12.57 -38.44 20.86
C CYS A 868 13.47 -37.21 21.07
N LEU A 869 12.90 -36.09 21.53
CA LEU A 869 13.64 -34.86 21.83
C LEU A 869 14.64 -35.04 22.98
N ARG A 870 14.30 -35.84 24.00
CA ARG A 870 15.25 -36.22 25.06
C ARG A 870 16.43 -37.02 24.52
N THR A 871 16.18 -38.01 23.66
CA THR A 871 17.24 -38.81 23.04
C THR A 871 18.16 -37.96 22.15
N ALA A 872 17.62 -36.94 21.49
CA ALA A 872 18.37 -35.97 20.69
C ALA A 872 19.24 -35.00 21.52
N ASN A 873 19.12 -34.99 22.85
CA ASN A 873 19.93 -34.19 23.77
C ASN A 873 19.90 -32.67 23.49
N ILE A 874 18.73 -32.11 23.14
CA ILE A 874 18.57 -30.64 22.95
C ILE A 874 18.49 -29.85 24.26
N PHE A 875 18.31 -30.54 25.40
CA PHE A 875 18.11 -29.94 26.72
C PHE A 875 19.22 -28.94 27.14
N PRO A 876 20.53 -29.20 26.93
CA PRO A 876 21.58 -28.23 27.24
C PRO A 876 21.53 -26.94 26.39
N ALA A 877 21.17 -27.06 25.11
CA ALA A 877 21.03 -25.90 24.22
C ALA A 877 19.84 -25.04 24.64
N LEU A 878 18.71 -25.67 25.00
CA LEU A 878 17.56 -24.99 25.56
C LEU A 878 17.90 -24.29 26.88
N LEU A 879 18.69 -24.90 27.77
CA LEU A 879 19.16 -24.24 29.00
C LEU A 879 20.05 -23.02 28.71
N LYS A 880 20.87 -23.04 27.65
CA LYS A 880 21.68 -21.90 27.21
C LYS A 880 20.80 -20.76 26.68
N LEU A 881 19.81 -21.07 25.83
CA LEU A 881 18.80 -20.10 25.36
C LEU A 881 17.98 -19.54 26.53
N PHE A 882 17.68 -20.39 27.50
CA PHE A 882 17.00 -20.01 28.72
C PHE A 882 17.90 -19.18 29.68
N ASP A 883 19.23 -19.20 29.57
CA ASP A 883 20.10 -18.32 30.37
C ASP A 883 20.45 -16.98 29.69
N ASP A 884 19.93 -16.75 28.49
CA ASP A 884 20.16 -15.51 27.75
C ASP A 884 19.24 -14.38 28.25
N ALA A 885 19.83 -13.35 28.85
CA ALA A 885 19.11 -12.21 29.41
C ALA A 885 18.84 -11.10 28.38
N GLU A 886 19.45 -11.16 27.19
CA GLU A 886 19.33 -10.11 26.16
C GLU A 886 18.24 -10.42 25.12
N ARG A 887 17.58 -11.58 25.21
CA ARG A 887 16.69 -12.10 24.17
C ARG A 887 15.38 -12.68 24.74
N PRO A 888 14.26 -12.58 24.01
CA PRO A 888 13.00 -13.18 24.43
C PRO A 888 13.06 -14.70 24.34
N VAL A 889 12.48 -15.36 25.34
CA VAL A 889 12.57 -16.81 25.52
C VAL A 889 11.42 -17.60 24.90
N GLY A 890 10.35 -16.95 24.43
CA GLY A 890 9.23 -17.60 23.75
C GLY A 890 8.74 -18.88 24.44
N GLY A 891 8.55 -19.96 23.69
CA GLY A 891 8.15 -21.28 24.22
C GLY A 891 9.26 -22.10 24.90
N VAL A 892 10.51 -21.61 24.94
CA VAL A 892 11.66 -22.34 25.48
C VAL A 892 11.45 -22.81 26.94
N PRO A 893 10.93 -21.98 27.88
CA PRO A 893 10.70 -22.41 29.26
C PRO A 893 9.77 -23.62 29.34
N TYR A 894 8.68 -23.63 28.57
CA TYR A 894 7.71 -24.71 28.61
C TYR A 894 8.29 -26.01 28.01
N LEU A 895 9.03 -25.91 26.90
CA LEU A 895 9.69 -27.10 26.31
C LEU A 895 10.74 -27.69 27.26
N ILE A 896 11.53 -26.85 27.95
CA ILE A 896 12.45 -27.30 29.01
C ILE A 896 11.71 -28.11 30.06
N GLY A 897 10.56 -27.62 30.52
CA GLY A 897 9.81 -28.30 31.54
C GLY A 897 9.07 -29.56 31.06
N LEU A 898 8.75 -29.69 29.77
CA LEU A 898 8.33 -30.98 29.18
C LEU A 898 9.47 -31.99 29.16
N LEU A 899 10.70 -31.55 28.85
CA LEU A 899 11.87 -32.41 28.71
C LEU A 899 12.54 -32.76 30.04
N CYS A 900 12.37 -31.95 31.08
CA CYS A 900 13.01 -32.18 32.37
C CYS A 900 12.55 -33.50 33.02
N THR A 901 13.46 -34.12 33.75
CA THR A 901 13.27 -35.38 34.45
C THR A 901 13.44 -35.19 35.97
N PRO A 902 12.80 -36.02 36.80
CA PRO A 902 12.96 -35.94 38.25
C PRO A 902 14.42 -36.10 38.65
N GLY A 903 15.05 -35.02 39.13
CA GLY A 903 16.46 -35.02 39.56
C GLY A 903 17.43 -34.24 38.67
N ASP A 904 16.95 -33.55 37.62
CA ASP A 904 17.78 -32.67 36.79
C ASP A 904 18.28 -31.44 37.57
N LYS A 905 19.42 -31.62 38.25
CA LYS A 905 20.06 -30.60 39.08
C LYS A 905 20.48 -29.37 38.29
N SER A 906 20.72 -29.47 36.98
CA SER A 906 21.13 -28.35 36.14
C SER A 906 20.07 -27.25 36.07
N LEU A 907 18.80 -27.61 35.85
CA LEU A 907 17.67 -26.68 35.84
C LEU A 907 17.49 -26.07 37.24
N THR A 908 17.36 -26.90 38.28
CA THR A 908 17.16 -26.40 39.66
C THR A 908 18.32 -25.50 40.12
N THR A 909 19.58 -25.83 39.78
CA THR A 909 20.75 -24.99 40.11
C THR A 909 20.71 -23.66 39.38
N LEU A 910 20.32 -23.66 38.09
CA LEU A 910 20.17 -22.45 37.31
C LEU A 910 19.07 -21.54 37.87
N LEU A 911 17.89 -22.09 38.13
CA LEU A 911 16.78 -21.33 38.74
C LEU A 911 17.15 -20.84 40.15
N HIS A 912 17.83 -21.66 40.95
CA HIS A 912 18.31 -21.27 42.28
C HIS A 912 19.33 -20.13 42.20
N SER A 913 20.16 -20.09 41.16
CA SER A 913 21.08 -18.97 40.93
C SER A 913 20.34 -17.66 40.61
N TYR A 914 19.21 -17.73 39.88
CA TYR A 914 18.36 -16.55 39.62
C TYR A 914 17.68 -16.07 40.89
N VAL A 915 17.07 -16.98 41.65
CA VAL A 915 16.43 -16.68 42.94
C VAL A 915 17.43 -16.07 43.92
N SER A 916 18.63 -16.65 44.03
CA SER A 916 19.69 -16.15 44.91
C SER A 916 20.23 -14.78 44.49
N ALA A 917 20.16 -14.44 43.20
CA ALA A 917 20.53 -13.13 42.68
C ALA A 917 19.45 -12.05 42.94
N LEU A 918 18.19 -12.43 43.22
CA LEU A 918 17.11 -11.51 43.60
C LEU A 918 17.20 -11.08 45.07
N THR A 919 17.78 -11.92 45.93
CA THR A 919 18.12 -11.61 47.31
C THR A 919 19.53 -10.98 47.34
N GLU A 920 19.74 -9.84 48.00
CA GLU A 920 21.07 -9.19 48.07
C GLU A 920 22.18 -10.21 48.41
N PRO A 921 23.39 -10.11 47.82
CA PRO A 921 24.44 -11.09 48.08
C PRO A 921 24.80 -11.09 49.57
N PRO A 922 25.09 -12.25 50.18
CA PRO A 922 25.61 -12.30 51.54
C PRO A 922 26.85 -11.41 51.61
N SER A 923 26.94 -10.57 52.63
CA SER A 923 27.99 -9.57 52.84
C SER A 923 29.42 -10.12 52.97
N ASN A 924 29.63 -11.42 52.77
CA ASN A 924 30.88 -12.13 52.94
C ASN A 924 31.23 -12.96 51.69
N THR A 925 31.79 -12.30 50.69
CA THR A 925 32.78 -12.94 49.80
C THR A 925 33.92 -11.95 49.64
N GLU A 926 34.85 -12.02 50.60
CA GLU A 926 36.25 -11.72 50.34
C GLU A 926 36.82 -12.79 49.40
N ALA A 927 37.89 -12.42 48.67
CA ALA A 927 38.66 -13.16 47.66
C ALA A 927 38.21 -12.85 46.21
N ASP A 928 39.06 -12.42 45.28
CA ASP A 928 40.52 -12.23 45.29
C ASP A 928 40.90 -11.53 43.97
N VAL A 929 41.34 -10.26 43.95
CA VAL A 929 42.16 -9.73 42.84
C VAL A 929 42.96 -8.50 43.28
N GLY A 930 44.28 -8.69 43.43
CA GLY A 930 45.28 -7.88 42.71
C GLY A 930 45.57 -6.47 43.21
N GLU A 931 46.75 -6.35 43.80
CA GLU A 931 47.50 -5.12 44.07
C GLU A 931 47.52 -4.14 42.88
N GLY A 932 47.34 -2.86 43.18
CA GLY A 932 47.49 -1.81 42.15
C GLY A 932 47.11 -0.42 42.64
N ASN A 933 47.99 0.20 43.43
CA ASN A 933 47.93 1.60 43.86
C ASN A 933 47.53 2.56 42.73
N LYS A 934 46.34 3.19 42.82
CA LYS A 934 46.03 4.51 42.23
C LYS A 934 44.77 5.12 42.84
N LYS A 935 44.93 6.29 43.47
CA LYS A 935 43.89 7.15 44.07
C LYS A 935 42.66 7.26 43.16
N LYS A 936 41.48 6.80 43.61
CA LYS A 936 40.19 7.05 42.95
C LYS A 936 39.14 7.55 43.95
N LYS A 937 38.46 8.62 43.54
CA LYS A 937 37.33 9.30 44.18
C LYS A 937 36.30 8.31 44.76
N LYS A 938 35.72 8.65 45.92
CA LYS A 938 34.51 8.00 46.49
C LYS A 938 33.45 7.82 45.39
N LYS A 939 33.38 6.62 44.79
CA LYS A 939 32.25 6.18 43.96
C LYS A 939 31.15 5.80 44.94
N LYS A 940 29.96 6.42 44.82
CA LYS A 940 28.74 5.90 45.46
C LYS A 940 28.69 4.39 45.20
N LYS A 941 28.44 3.56 46.22
CA LYS A 941 28.16 2.13 46.03
C LYS A 941 27.13 2.03 44.91
N ARG A 942 27.53 1.50 43.74
CA ARG A 942 26.57 1.18 42.68
C ARG A 942 25.61 0.17 43.32
N ALA A 943 24.31 0.48 43.30
CA ALA A 943 23.30 -0.49 43.66
C ALA A 943 23.57 -1.76 42.84
N TYR A 944 23.54 -2.91 43.49
CA TYR A 944 23.66 -4.19 42.82
C TYR A 944 22.50 -4.31 41.82
N THR A 945 22.83 -4.56 40.55
CA THR A 945 21.85 -4.90 39.51
C THR A 945 22.07 -6.36 39.14
N PRO A 946 21.07 -7.24 39.33
CA PRO A 946 21.16 -8.64 38.92
C PRO A 946 21.33 -8.75 37.40
N ARG A 947 21.91 -9.88 36.94
CA ARG A 947 22.18 -10.17 35.51
C ARG A 947 20.89 -10.28 34.68
N MET A 948 19.82 -10.77 35.29
CA MET A 948 18.49 -10.90 34.71
C MET A 948 17.52 -10.08 35.57
N SER A 949 16.58 -9.39 34.92
CA SER A 949 15.63 -8.56 35.66
C SER A 949 14.65 -9.44 36.46
N GLU A 950 14.09 -8.87 37.52
CA GLU A 950 13.08 -9.53 38.35
C GLU A 950 11.85 -9.94 37.53
N THR A 951 11.43 -9.11 36.57
CA THR A 951 10.30 -9.38 35.68
C THR A 951 10.59 -10.55 34.76
N ASP A 952 11.78 -10.62 34.14
CA ASP A 952 12.15 -11.70 33.23
C ASP A 952 12.21 -13.06 33.96
N ILE A 953 12.70 -13.07 35.20
CA ILE A 953 12.76 -14.30 36.02
C ILE A 953 11.35 -14.82 36.31
N TRP A 954 10.41 -13.94 36.68
CA TRP A 954 9.03 -14.33 36.94
C TRP A 954 8.29 -14.78 35.68
N ASP A 955 8.49 -14.12 34.54
CA ASP A 955 7.92 -14.55 33.26
C ASP A 955 8.39 -15.95 32.86
N ARG A 956 9.68 -16.24 33.08
CA ARG A 956 10.26 -17.58 32.85
C ARG A 956 9.63 -18.63 33.77
N PHE A 957 9.36 -18.31 35.04
CA PHE A 957 8.66 -19.22 35.95
C PHE A 957 7.20 -19.45 35.53
N ILE A 958 6.49 -18.40 35.12
CA ILE A 958 5.10 -18.46 34.65
C ILE A 958 4.96 -19.36 33.42
N GLN A 959 5.93 -19.35 32.52
CA GLN A 959 5.93 -20.17 31.31
C GLN A 959 6.46 -21.60 31.54
N LEU A 960 7.38 -21.79 32.48
CA LEU A 960 7.97 -23.09 32.82
C LEU A 960 7.01 -23.97 33.65
N ALA A 961 6.38 -23.41 34.67
CA ALA A 961 5.57 -24.18 35.63
C ALA A 961 4.37 -24.94 35.02
N PRO A 962 3.63 -24.45 34.01
CA PRO A 962 2.52 -25.18 33.42
C PRO A 962 2.90 -26.46 32.65
N SER A 963 4.18 -26.63 32.32
CA SER A 963 4.61 -27.70 31.41
C SER A 963 4.61 -29.09 32.02
N SER A 964 5.06 -29.25 33.28
CA SER A 964 5.07 -30.55 33.96
C SER A 964 5.19 -30.42 35.49
N PRO A 965 4.75 -31.43 36.27
CA PRO A 965 4.96 -31.46 37.72
C PRO A 965 6.44 -31.38 38.14
N THR A 966 7.34 -31.93 37.31
CA THR A 966 8.79 -31.86 37.56
C THR A 966 9.30 -30.42 37.43
N ALA A 967 8.79 -29.65 36.47
CA ALA A 967 9.13 -28.25 36.29
C ALA A 967 8.63 -27.39 37.46
N VAL A 968 7.40 -27.62 37.92
CA VAL A 968 6.84 -27.00 39.14
C VAL A 968 7.76 -27.26 40.34
N LYS A 969 8.12 -28.54 40.55
CA LYS A 969 9.04 -28.92 41.64
C LYS A 969 10.40 -28.24 41.52
N ALA A 970 10.96 -28.11 40.32
CA ALA A 970 12.24 -27.42 40.11
C ALA A 970 12.16 -25.92 40.47
N VAL A 971 11.04 -25.26 40.15
CA VAL A 971 10.79 -23.86 40.54
C VAL A 971 10.64 -23.73 42.06
N LEU A 972 9.96 -24.68 42.72
CA LEU A 972 9.87 -24.73 44.18
C LEU A 972 11.22 -24.94 44.85
N ASP A 973 11.95 -25.98 44.44
CA ASP A 973 13.25 -26.36 45.00
C ASP A 973 14.30 -25.25 44.80
N ALA A 974 14.13 -24.40 43.78
CA ALA A 974 14.96 -23.21 43.56
C ALA A 974 14.74 -22.09 44.61
N GLY A 975 13.64 -22.12 45.36
CA GLY A 975 13.29 -21.12 46.36
C GLY A 975 12.35 -20.00 45.87
N ALA A 976 11.60 -20.21 44.78
CA ALA A 976 10.72 -19.18 44.20
C ALA A 976 9.66 -18.68 45.20
N VAL A 977 9.10 -19.58 46.02
CA VAL A 977 8.13 -19.23 47.07
C VAL A 977 8.76 -18.36 48.14
N ASP A 978 10.03 -18.58 48.51
CA ASP A 978 10.72 -17.75 49.51
C ASP A 978 11.16 -16.39 48.92
N ALA A 979 11.63 -16.36 47.67
CA ALA A 979 11.90 -15.10 46.96
C ALA A 979 10.66 -14.24 46.82
N ALA A 980 9.49 -14.86 46.58
CA ALA A 980 8.24 -14.12 46.51
C ALA A 980 7.94 -13.34 47.81
N LYS A 981 8.41 -13.83 48.95
CA LYS A 981 8.16 -13.26 50.27
C LYS A 981 8.87 -11.93 50.45
N ALA A 982 10.10 -11.84 49.92
CA ALA A 982 10.90 -10.62 49.94
C ALA A 982 10.34 -9.53 49.02
N LEU A 983 9.55 -9.92 48.01
CA LEU A 983 9.00 -9.04 46.97
C LEU A 983 7.57 -8.57 47.28
N PHE A 984 6.76 -9.42 47.93
CA PHE A 984 5.39 -9.10 48.39
C PHE A 984 5.31 -7.89 49.35
N GLY A 985 6.46 -7.42 49.85
CA GLY A 985 6.58 -6.25 50.74
C GLY A 985 6.98 -4.93 50.06
N LYS A 986 7.15 -4.87 48.73
CA LYS A 986 7.56 -3.66 47.98
C LYS A 986 6.38 -3.06 47.19
N ILE A 987 6.31 -1.72 47.09
CA ILE A 987 5.18 -0.94 46.53
C ILE A 987 5.25 -0.83 44.99
N ASP A 988 5.57 -1.91 44.27
CA ASP A 988 5.62 -1.91 42.80
C ASP A 988 4.47 -2.78 42.24
N GLU A 989 3.47 -2.12 41.65
CA GLU A 989 2.22 -2.74 41.23
C GLU A 989 2.41 -3.77 40.10
N GLU A 990 3.23 -3.45 39.10
CA GLU A 990 3.48 -4.31 37.93
C GLU A 990 4.22 -5.59 38.34
N LYS A 991 5.23 -5.45 39.21
CA LYS A 991 5.96 -6.60 39.76
C LYS A 991 5.09 -7.46 40.65
N THR A 992 4.20 -6.84 41.43
CA THR A 992 3.23 -7.56 42.27
C THR A 992 2.24 -8.34 41.40
N ARG A 993 1.78 -7.79 40.27
CA ARG A 993 0.91 -8.50 39.30
C ARG A 993 1.60 -9.74 38.72
N LEU A 994 2.82 -9.61 38.25
CA LEU A 994 3.61 -10.71 37.68
C LEU A 994 3.86 -11.81 38.72
N LEU A 995 4.24 -11.42 39.93
CA LEU A 995 4.46 -12.35 41.03
C LEU A 995 3.19 -13.14 41.40
N LEU A 996 2.05 -12.45 41.53
CA LEU A 996 0.76 -13.09 41.82
C LEU A 996 0.35 -14.08 40.72
N ARG A 997 0.65 -13.76 39.45
CA ARG A 997 0.45 -14.66 38.32
C ARG A 997 1.36 -15.89 38.41
N GLY A 998 2.62 -15.72 38.80
CA GLY A 998 3.55 -16.83 39.05
C GLY A 998 3.07 -17.77 40.16
N LEU A 999 2.67 -17.20 41.31
CA LEU A 999 2.12 -17.97 42.43
C LEU A 999 0.84 -18.72 42.03
N LYS A 1000 -0.04 -18.09 41.25
CA LYS A 1000 -1.27 -18.71 40.74
C LYS A 1000 -0.95 -19.97 39.94
N VAL A 1001 -0.04 -19.85 38.97
CA VAL A 1001 0.36 -20.97 38.10
C VAL A 1001 0.94 -22.13 38.91
N LEU A 1002 1.73 -21.86 39.96
CA LEU A 1002 2.25 -22.90 40.84
C LEU A 1002 1.16 -23.67 41.58
N VAL A 1003 0.13 -22.97 42.06
CA VAL A 1003 -1.02 -23.58 42.77
C VAL A 1003 -1.91 -24.39 41.82
N GLU A 1004 -2.14 -23.91 40.59
CA GLU A 1004 -2.99 -24.60 39.61
C GLU A 1004 -2.37 -25.91 39.10
N ASN A 1005 -1.04 -26.01 39.05
CA ASN A 1005 -0.35 -27.14 38.42
C ASN A 1005 0.16 -28.20 39.41
N ASP A 1006 0.23 -27.92 40.72
CA ASP A 1006 0.55 -28.92 41.74
C ASP A 1006 -0.14 -28.59 43.08
N SER A 1007 -1.01 -29.50 43.52
CA SER A 1007 -1.73 -29.40 44.80
C SER A 1007 -0.81 -29.28 46.04
N THR A 1008 0.41 -29.81 45.98
CA THR A 1008 1.38 -29.71 47.08
C THR A 1008 1.99 -28.31 47.21
N CYS A 1009 1.97 -27.51 46.14
CA CYS A 1009 2.37 -26.10 46.15
C CYS A 1009 1.37 -25.22 46.92
N ALA A 1010 0.09 -25.61 46.96
CA ALA A 1010 -0.95 -24.82 47.60
C ALA A 1010 -0.60 -24.56 49.07
N GLU A 1011 -0.09 -25.56 49.80
CA GLU A 1011 0.33 -25.39 51.19
C GLU A 1011 1.48 -24.39 51.32
N ALA A 1012 2.50 -24.46 50.45
CA ALA A 1012 3.63 -23.54 50.47
C ALA A 1012 3.24 -22.10 50.11
N VAL A 1013 2.32 -21.91 49.16
CA VAL A 1013 1.82 -20.60 48.72
C VAL A 1013 0.76 -20.03 49.69
N SER A 1014 0.13 -20.87 50.50
CA SER A 1014 -0.93 -20.44 51.44
C SER A 1014 -0.48 -19.37 52.44
N ILE A 1015 0.82 -19.26 52.71
CA ILE A 1015 1.42 -18.22 53.56
C ILE A 1015 1.14 -16.79 53.07
N TYR A 1016 0.82 -16.62 51.78
CA TYR A 1016 0.46 -15.33 51.18
C TYR A 1016 -1.02 -14.97 51.33
N LEU A 1017 -1.90 -15.94 51.57
CA LEU A 1017 -3.35 -15.72 51.62
C LEU A 1017 -3.78 -14.70 52.70
N PRO A 1018 -3.18 -14.67 53.92
CA PRO A 1018 -3.49 -13.61 54.88
C PRO A 1018 -3.16 -12.22 54.35
N ARG A 1019 -2.04 -12.07 53.63
CA ARG A 1019 -1.64 -10.79 53.03
C ARG A 1019 -2.52 -10.44 51.81
N VAL A 1020 -2.94 -11.43 51.02
CA VAL A 1020 -3.96 -11.24 49.97
C VAL A 1020 -5.27 -10.72 50.58
N ALA A 1021 -5.70 -11.28 51.71
CA ALA A 1021 -6.89 -10.81 52.43
C ALA A 1021 -6.76 -9.35 52.90
N GLU A 1022 -5.56 -8.92 53.32
CA GLU A 1022 -5.29 -7.51 53.66
C GLU A 1022 -5.32 -6.60 52.42
N LEU A 1023 -4.65 -6.99 51.34
CA LEU A 1023 -4.53 -6.17 50.13
C LEU A 1023 -5.86 -5.98 49.38
N LEU A 1024 -6.78 -6.94 49.48
CA LEU A 1024 -8.14 -6.83 48.92
C LEU A 1024 -8.97 -5.69 49.54
N LEU A 1025 -8.47 -5.02 50.59
CA LEU A 1025 -9.15 -3.91 51.28
C LEU A 1025 -8.45 -2.55 51.11
N MET A 1026 -7.51 -2.42 50.17
CA MET A 1026 -6.73 -1.19 49.95
C MET A 1026 -6.94 -0.64 48.54
N ASP A 1027 -7.23 0.65 48.40
CA ASP A 1027 -7.77 1.27 47.17
C ASP A 1027 -6.85 1.25 45.92
N ASP A 1028 -5.53 1.01 46.06
CA ASP A 1028 -4.54 1.04 44.97
C ASP A 1028 -3.81 -0.30 44.78
N GLN A 1029 -4.54 -1.41 44.59
CA GLN A 1029 -3.95 -2.77 44.51
C GLN A 1029 -4.31 -3.51 43.21
N PRO A 1030 -3.49 -4.50 42.79
CA PRO A 1030 -3.76 -5.29 41.58
C PRO A 1030 -4.87 -6.33 41.79
N PHE A 1031 -6.10 -5.86 41.99
CA PHE A 1031 -7.25 -6.66 42.45
C PHE A 1031 -7.52 -7.89 41.60
N THR A 1032 -7.51 -7.78 40.27
CA THR A 1032 -7.76 -8.92 39.37
C THR A 1032 -6.76 -10.06 39.57
N SER A 1033 -5.48 -9.74 39.77
CA SER A 1033 -4.44 -10.75 40.01
C SER A 1033 -4.57 -11.41 41.38
N LEU A 1034 -4.99 -10.66 42.41
CA LEU A 1034 -5.28 -11.18 43.76
C LEU A 1034 -6.48 -12.15 43.72
N LEU A 1035 -7.53 -11.79 42.98
CA LEU A 1035 -8.71 -12.64 42.78
C LEU A 1035 -8.35 -13.92 42.02
N HIS A 1036 -7.55 -13.84 40.96
CA HIS A 1036 -7.10 -15.01 40.22
C HIS A 1036 -6.27 -15.97 41.08
N LEU A 1037 -5.38 -15.46 41.93
CA LEU A 1037 -4.63 -16.29 42.88
C LEU A 1037 -5.58 -16.97 43.88
N ALA A 1038 -6.54 -16.23 44.45
CA ALA A 1038 -7.53 -16.81 45.36
C ALA A 1038 -8.34 -17.92 44.68
N ARG A 1039 -8.74 -17.74 43.42
CA ARG A 1039 -9.46 -18.76 42.65
C ARG A 1039 -8.69 -20.05 42.45
N ALA A 1040 -7.37 -19.98 42.28
CA ALA A 1040 -6.53 -21.17 42.12
C ALA A 1040 -6.64 -22.14 43.30
N PHE A 1041 -6.95 -21.66 44.51
CA PHE A 1041 -7.13 -22.48 45.71
C PHE A 1041 -8.51 -23.14 45.83
N ILE A 1042 -9.52 -22.68 45.06
CA ILE A 1042 -10.92 -23.11 45.22
C ILE A 1042 -11.13 -24.59 44.88
N PRO A 1043 -10.62 -25.13 43.74
CA PRO A 1043 -10.93 -26.49 43.32
C PRO A 1043 -10.49 -27.59 44.30
N THR A 1044 -9.42 -27.35 45.07
CA THR A 1044 -8.73 -28.40 45.85
C THR A 1044 -8.38 -28.01 47.29
N HIS A 1045 -8.32 -26.73 47.65
CA HIS A 1045 -7.81 -26.25 48.94
C HIS A 1045 -8.63 -25.12 49.58
N ILE A 1046 -9.96 -25.17 49.45
CA ILE A 1046 -10.87 -24.15 49.96
C ILE A 1046 -10.70 -23.85 51.46
N ALA A 1047 -10.36 -24.85 52.27
CA ALA A 1047 -10.11 -24.68 53.70
C ALA A 1047 -8.96 -23.69 54.01
N LEU A 1048 -7.90 -23.65 53.18
CA LEU A 1048 -6.78 -22.71 53.33
C LEU A 1048 -7.21 -21.27 53.02
N LEU A 1049 -8.08 -21.09 52.02
CA LEU A 1049 -8.67 -19.79 51.69
C LEU A 1049 -9.65 -19.31 52.77
N VAL A 1050 -10.44 -20.22 53.34
CA VAL A 1050 -11.37 -19.91 54.43
C VAL A 1050 -10.61 -19.53 55.70
N SER A 1051 -9.67 -20.37 56.15
CA SER A 1051 -8.88 -20.14 57.38
C SER A 1051 -8.02 -18.88 57.34
N SER A 1052 -7.59 -18.43 56.17
CA SER A 1052 -6.82 -17.18 55.99
C SER A 1052 -7.68 -15.91 55.97
N GLY A 1053 -9.01 -16.03 55.95
CA GLY A 1053 -9.92 -14.89 56.01
C GLY A 1053 -10.17 -14.17 54.67
N VAL A 1054 -9.65 -14.69 53.54
CA VAL A 1054 -9.84 -14.08 52.20
C VAL A 1054 -11.32 -13.90 51.87
N HIS A 1055 -12.16 -14.90 52.17
CA HIS A 1055 -13.62 -14.82 51.99
C HIS A 1055 -14.27 -13.67 52.77
N VAL A 1056 -13.76 -13.33 53.97
CA VAL A 1056 -14.25 -12.21 54.78
C VAL A 1056 -13.90 -10.88 54.10
N SER A 1057 -12.67 -10.75 53.59
CA SER A 1057 -12.23 -9.55 52.89
C SER A 1057 -12.98 -9.35 51.57
N LEU A 1058 -13.23 -10.41 50.80
CA LEU A 1058 -14.03 -10.35 49.57
C LEU A 1058 -15.48 -9.92 49.85
N VAL A 1059 -16.10 -10.50 50.88
CA VAL A 1059 -17.45 -10.10 51.29
C VAL A 1059 -17.47 -8.64 51.75
N ARG A 1060 -16.45 -8.19 52.47
CA ARG A 1060 -16.33 -6.81 52.93
C ARG A 1060 -16.16 -5.83 51.77
N ALA A 1061 -15.26 -6.16 50.83
CA ALA A 1061 -14.99 -5.36 49.63
C ALA A 1061 -16.22 -5.19 48.73
N LEU A 1062 -17.10 -6.22 48.67
CA LEU A 1062 -18.35 -6.20 47.92
C LEU A 1062 -19.25 -4.99 48.22
N GLY A 1063 -19.25 -4.49 49.45
CA GLY A 1063 -20.06 -3.34 49.85
C GLY A 1063 -19.25 -2.11 50.26
N GLU A 1064 -18.11 -2.28 50.94
CA GLU A 1064 -17.33 -1.15 51.47
C GLU A 1064 -16.39 -0.51 50.42
N PHE A 1065 -15.92 -1.27 49.42
CA PHE A 1065 -14.94 -0.83 48.41
C PHE A 1065 -15.26 -1.26 46.96
N PRO A 1066 -16.51 -1.18 46.49
CA PRO A 1066 -16.89 -1.73 45.18
C PRO A 1066 -16.28 -0.97 43.98
N SER A 1067 -15.95 0.31 44.15
CA SER A 1067 -15.28 1.12 43.11
C SER A 1067 -13.79 0.84 42.98
N ALA A 1068 -13.21 0.06 43.91
CA ALA A 1068 -11.79 -0.30 43.85
C ALA A 1068 -11.52 -1.39 42.79
N PHE A 1069 -12.55 -2.05 42.27
CA PHE A 1069 -12.43 -3.13 41.28
C PHE A 1069 -12.89 -2.63 39.89
N ASP A 1070 -12.02 -2.73 38.88
CA ASP A 1070 -12.36 -2.40 37.48
C ASP A 1070 -13.51 -3.29 36.95
N ASP A 1071 -13.60 -4.54 37.44
CA ASP A 1071 -14.70 -5.48 37.13
C ASP A 1071 -15.23 -6.19 38.38
N MET A 1072 -16.35 -5.70 38.92
CA MET A 1072 -17.11 -6.31 40.02
C MET A 1072 -17.58 -7.74 39.72
N LEU A 1073 -17.76 -8.11 38.45
CA LEU A 1073 -18.19 -9.46 38.06
C LEU A 1073 -17.16 -10.51 38.49
N GLU A 1074 -15.88 -10.19 38.41
CA GLU A 1074 -14.79 -11.11 38.74
C GLU A 1074 -14.71 -11.39 40.25
N MET A 1075 -14.99 -10.38 41.08
CA MET A 1075 -15.11 -10.58 42.53
C MET A 1075 -16.32 -11.46 42.87
N VAL A 1076 -17.48 -11.20 42.26
CA VAL A 1076 -18.71 -11.97 42.48
C VAL A 1076 -18.55 -13.43 42.03
N ASN A 1077 -17.93 -13.66 40.87
CA ASN A 1077 -17.64 -15.00 40.37
C ASN A 1077 -16.68 -15.76 41.30
N THR A 1078 -15.73 -15.08 41.93
CA THR A 1078 -14.83 -15.68 42.94
C THR A 1078 -15.60 -16.11 44.18
N LEU A 1079 -16.46 -15.23 44.72
CA LEU A 1079 -17.32 -15.55 45.86
C LEU A 1079 -18.31 -16.68 45.54
N TYR A 1080 -18.87 -16.68 44.33
CA TYR A 1080 -19.73 -17.75 43.83
C TYR A 1080 -18.98 -19.09 43.83
N ALA A 1081 -17.78 -19.14 43.25
CA ALA A 1081 -16.96 -20.35 43.18
C ALA A 1081 -16.59 -20.88 44.58
N ILE A 1082 -16.27 -20.01 45.55
CA ILE A 1082 -16.07 -20.41 46.95
C ILE A 1082 -17.35 -21.06 47.52
N ALA A 1083 -18.50 -20.47 47.22
CA ALA A 1083 -19.80 -20.90 47.72
C ALA A 1083 -20.37 -22.16 47.05
N GLU A 1084 -19.73 -22.71 46.01
CA GLU A 1084 -20.11 -24.01 45.43
C GLU A 1084 -19.75 -25.17 46.37
N SER A 1085 -18.73 -25.01 47.21
CA SER A 1085 -18.38 -25.98 48.24
C SER A 1085 -19.24 -25.81 49.50
N SER A 1086 -19.53 -26.90 50.22
CA SER A 1086 -20.31 -26.84 51.46
C SER A 1086 -19.63 -26.03 52.57
N GLU A 1087 -18.31 -26.19 52.72
CA GLU A 1087 -17.47 -25.47 53.67
C GLU A 1087 -17.36 -23.98 53.32
N GLY A 1088 -17.04 -23.67 52.06
CA GLY A 1088 -16.94 -22.29 51.58
C GLY A 1088 -18.28 -21.56 51.61
N ARG A 1089 -19.40 -22.25 51.31
CA ARG A 1089 -20.75 -21.68 51.47
C ARG A 1089 -21.01 -21.29 52.91
N ALA A 1090 -20.72 -22.16 53.88
CA ALA A 1090 -20.92 -21.84 55.29
C ALA A 1090 -20.10 -20.61 55.73
N ALA A 1091 -18.86 -20.51 55.26
CA ALA A 1091 -17.98 -19.38 55.55
C ALA A 1091 -18.47 -18.06 54.91
N VAL A 1092 -18.85 -18.10 53.62
CA VAL A 1092 -19.40 -16.93 52.91
C VAL A 1092 -20.74 -16.49 53.49
N VAL A 1093 -21.62 -17.43 53.83
CA VAL A 1093 -22.90 -17.16 54.51
C VAL A 1093 -22.66 -16.48 55.85
N SER A 1094 -21.72 -16.99 56.67
CA SER A 1094 -21.39 -16.38 57.96
C SER A 1094 -20.85 -14.95 57.81
N ALA A 1095 -19.96 -14.73 56.84
CA ALA A 1095 -19.38 -13.42 56.56
C ALA A 1095 -20.44 -12.42 56.04
N LEU A 1096 -21.28 -12.84 55.09
CA LEU A 1096 -22.36 -12.00 54.54
C LEU A 1096 -23.38 -11.68 55.63
N ASN A 1097 -23.85 -12.66 56.40
CA ASN A 1097 -24.81 -12.44 57.48
C ASN A 1097 -24.30 -11.39 58.48
N GLY A 1098 -23.04 -11.50 58.90
CA GLY A 1098 -22.42 -10.52 59.80
C GLY A 1098 -22.36 -9.09 59.23
N ARG A 1099 -22.32 -8.93 57.90
CA ARG A 1099 -22.31 -7.61 57.24
C ARG A 1099 -23.72 -7.08 56.95
N LEU A 1100 -24.61 -7.93 56.45
CA LEU A 1100 -25.99 -7.56 56.14
C LEU A 1100 -26.80 -7.20 57.39
N THR A 1101 -26.39 -7.68 58.57
CA THR A 1101 -27.01 -7.34 59.86
C THR A 1101 -26.35 -6.17 60.59
N ALA A 1102 -25.28 -5.60 60.03
CA ALA A 1102 -24.58 -4.46 60.64
C ALA A 1102 -25.45 -3.19 60.67
N GLU A 1103 -25.31 -2.37 61.71
CA GLU A 1103 -26.09 -1.13 61.87
C GLU A 1103 -25.79 -0.10 60.78
N ASN A 1104 -24.53 -0.02 60.34
CA ASN A 1104 -24.05 0.92 59.33
C ASN A 1104 -24.11 0.41 57.88
N VAL A 1105 -24.76 -0.74 57.64
CA VAL A 1105 -24.82 -1.33 56.29
C VAL A 1105 -25.47 -0.41 55.25
N GLU A 1106 -26.38 0.46 55.69
CA GLU A 1106 -27.09 1.45 54.84
C GLU A 1106 -26.14 2.50 54.25
N GLU A 1107 -25.06 2.84 54.96
CA GLU A 1107 -24.07 3.84 54.51
C GLU A 1107 -23.28 3.35 53.29
N TYR A 1108 -23.15 2.03 53.11
CA TYR A 1108 -22.39 1.41 52.03
C TYR A 1108 -23.21 1.20 50.74
N GLU A 1109 -24.53 1.40 50.77
CA GLU A 1109 -25.39 1.25 49.59
C GLU A 1109 -25.34 2.46 48.63
N ALA A 1110 -24.79 3.59 49.07
CA ALA A 1110 -24.68 4.82 48.26
C ALA A 1110 -23.71 4.67 47.06
N SER A 1111 -22.73 3.77 47.18
CA SER A 1111 -21.70 3.48 46.17
C SER A 1111 -21.83 2.04 45.69
N TRP A 1112 -22.90 1.70 44.96
CA TRP A 1112 -23.23 0.36 44.40
C TRP A 1112 -23.67 -0.73 45.40
N GLY A 1113 -23.06 -0.82 46.58
CA GLY A 1113 -23.57 -1.57 47.74
C GLY A 1113 -23.64 -3.11 47.66
N TYR A 1114 -24.02 -3.73 48.78
CA TYR A 1114 -24.23 -5.18 48.91
C TYR A 1114 -25.42 -5.65 48.08
N VAL A 1115 -26.42 -4.80 47.82
CA VAL A 1115 -27.59 -5.12 46.97
C VAL A 1115 -27.15 -5.51 45.55
N HIS A 1116 -26.22 -4.76 44.94
CA HIS A 1116 -25.74 -5.08 43.60
C HIS A 1116 -24.97 -6.40 43.55
N GLY A 1117 -24.10 -6.63 44.56
CA GLY A 1117 -23.35 -7.88 44.70
C GLY A 1117 -24.25 -9.11 44.86
N LEU A 1118 -25.29 -9.01 45.71
CA LEU A 1118 -26.27 -10.07 45.91
C LEU A 1118 -27.08 -10.37 44.64
N ARG A 1119 -27.46 -9.35 43.86
CA ARG A 1119 -28.13 -9.55 42.56
C ARG A 1119 -27.27 -10.39 41.62
N ARG A 1120 -26.01 -10.00 41.42
CA ARG A 1120 -25.09 -10.71 40.52
C ARG A 1120 -24.83 -12.14 41.02
N LEU A 1121 -24.74 -12.35 42.33
CA LEU A 1121 -24.60 -13.68 42.91
C LEU A 1121 -25.83 -14.57 42.62
N LEU A 1122 -27.04 -13.99 42.56
CA LEU A 1122 -28.26 -14.72 42.20
C LEU A 1122 -28.28 -15.15 40.72
N ASP A 1123 -27.69 -14.35 39.84
CA ASP A 1123 -27.64 -14.62 38.40
C ASP A 1123 -26.56 -15.66 38.03
N ALA A 1124 -25.62 -15.95 38.92
CA ALA A 1124 -24.41 -16.76 38.65
C ALA A 1124 -24.61 -18.29 38.67
N GLY A 1125 -25.77 -18.82 39.08
CA GLY A 1125 -26.03 -20.28 39.08
C GLY A 1125 -26.95 -20.75 40.21
N GLU A 1126 -26.95 -22.05 40.54
CA GLU A 1126 -27.80 -22.61 41.63
C GLU A 1126 -27.22 -22.38 43.04
N ALA A 1127 -25.90 -22.34 43.20
CA ALA A 1127 -25.25 -22.18 44.50
C ALA A 1127 -25.43 -20.76 45.07
N GLY A 1128 -25.31 -19.74 44.21
CA GLY A 1128 -25.41 -18.32 44.58
C GLY A 1128 -26.71 -17.93 45.29
N PRO A 1129 -27.89 -18.29 44.76
CA PRO A 1129 -29.17 -18.05 45.43
C PRO A 1129 -29.32 -18.72 46.79
N ASN A 1130 -28.74 -19.92 46.98
CA ASN A 1130 -28.77 -20.60 48.27
C ASN A 1130 -27.94 -19.84 49.30
N THR A 1131 -26.73 -19.45 48.90
CA THR A 1131 -25.82 -18.63 49.71
C THR A 1131 -26.43 -17.29 50.10
N ALA A 1132 -27.07 -16.59 49.15
CA ALA A 1132 -27.72 -15.32 49.41
C ALA A 1132 -28.91 -15.44 50.38
N MET A 1133 -29.74 -16.49 50.21
CA MET A 1133 -30.87 -16.74 51.12
C MET A 1133 -30.41 -17.10 52.53
N ASP A 1134 -29.45 -18.02 52.66
CA ASP A 1134 -28.92 -18.49 53.94
C ASP A 1134 -28.19 -17.36 54.70
N ALA A 1135 -27.61 -16.39 53.98
CA ALA A 1135 -26.97 -15.20 54.55
C ALA A 1135 -27.96 -14.13 55.05
N GLY A 1136 -29.26 -14.26 54.80
CA GLY A 1136 -30.26 -13.28 55.22
C GLY A 1136 -30.49 -12.12 54.24
N ALA A 1137 -30.25 -12.30 52.94
CA ALA A 1137 -30.49 -11.27 51.92
C ALA A 1137 -31.95 -10.78 51.88
N VAL A 1138 -32.93 -11.64 52.19
CA VAL A 1138 -34.35 -11.26 52.18
C VAL A 1138 -34.71 -10.25 53.28
N PRO A 1139 -34.43 -10.52 54.58
CA PRO A 1139 -34.56 -9.52 55.63
C PRO A 1139 -33.81 -8.21 55.34
N PHE A 1140 -32.61 -8.31 54.76
CA PHE A 1140 -31.81 -7.15 54.38
C PHE A 1140 -32.46 -6.30 53.29
N VAL A 1141 -32.93 -6.89 52.20
CA VAL A 1141 -33.61 -6.16 51.11
C VAL A 1141 -34.91 -5.52 51.61
N ILE A 1142 -35.65 -6.18 52.51
CA ILE A 1142 -36.84 -5.60 53.16
C ILE A 1142 -36.47 -4.39 54.02
N LYS A 1143 -35.36 -4.47 54.77
CA LYS A 1143 -34.81 -3.34 55.53
C LYS A 1143 -34.44 -2.18 54.61
N MET A 1144 -33.78 -2.43 53.47
CA MET A 1144 -33.40 -1.39 52.51
C MET A 1144 -34.61 -0.74 51.82
N LEU A 1145 -35.65 -1.52 51.48
CA LEU A 1145 -36.93 -1.01 50.95
C LEU A 1145 -37.65 -0.05 51.92
N SER A 1146 -37.36 -0.18 53.21
CA SER A 1146 -37.98 0.63 54.27
C SER A 1146 -37.12 1.84 54.66
N SER A 1147 -35.92 2.00 54.07
CA SER A 1147 -34.99 3.08 54.38
C SER A 1147 -35.32 4.35 53.58
N GLU A 1148 -35.63 5.44 54.27
CA GLU A 1148 -36.03 6.72 53.64
C GLU A 1148 -34.88 7.37 52.85
N THR A 1149 -33.62 7.11 53.23
CA THR A 1149 -32.40 7.73 52.66
C THR A 1149 -32.05 7.23 51.26
N LEU A 1150 -32.50 6.04 50.85
CA LEU A 1150 -32.15 5.41 49.56
C LEU A 1150 -33.28 5.51 48.50
N SER A 1151 -34.44 6.05 48.87
CA SER A 1151 -35.66 6.14 48.05
C SER A 1151 -35.60 7.10 46.84
N VAL A 1152 -34.49 7.81 46.64
CA VAL A 1152 -34.34 8.90 45.65
C VAL A 1152 -33.53 8.51 44.41
N ASN A 1153 -33.00 7.28 44.33
CA ASN A 1153 -32.14 6.83 43.22
C ASN A 1153 -32.87 5.81 42.30
N PRO A 1154 -33.40 6.20 41.13
CA PRO A 1154 -34.25 5.34 40.27
C PRO A 1154 -33.66 3.98 39.86
N PRO A 1155 -32.35 3.85 39.54
CA PRO A 1155 -31.73 2.55 39.25
C PRO A 1155 -31.78 1.59 40.45
N PHE A 1156 -31.62 2.12 41.68
CA PHE A 1156 -31.62 1.34 42.92
C PHE A 1156 -32.98 0.68 43.18
N CYS A 1157 -34.07 1.41 42.93
CA CYS A 1157 -35.43 0.88 43.04
C CYS A 1157 -35.71 -0.24 42.00
N ASP A 1158 -35.25 -0.11 40.75
CA ASP A 1158 -35.38 -1.17 39.73
C ASP A 1158 -34.59 -2.44 40.13
N TYR A 1159 -33.37 -2.27 40.67
CA TYR A 1159 -32.55 -3.40 41.12
C TYR A 1159 -33.20 -4.17 42.27
N ILE A 1160 -33.73 -3.46 43.26
CA ILE A 1160 -34.44 -4.08 44.39
C ILE A 1160 -35.73 -4.78 43.93
N CYS A 1161 -36.46 -4.19 42.97
CA CYS A 1161 -37.66 -4.81 42.40
C CYS A 1161 -37.33 -6.12 41.68
N ARG A 1162 -36.27 -6.17 40.89
CA ARG A 1162 -35.82 -7.40 40.19
C ARG A 1162 -35.34 -8.48 41.17
N LEU A 1163 -34.55 -8.10 42.17
CA LEU A 1163 -34.14 -8.99 43.28
C LEU A 1163 -35.35 -9.61 43.98
N THR A 1164 -36.35 -8.78 44.29
CA THR A 1164 -37.60 -9.20 44.94
C THR A 1164 -38.40 -10.18 44.06
N ILE A 1165 -38.43 -9.97 42.74
CA ILE A 1165 -39.08 -10.87 41.78
C ILE A 1165 -38.34 -12.22 41.71
N ILE A 1166 -37.01 -12.21 41.63
CA ILE A 1166 -36.19 -13.44 41.59
C ILE A 1166 -36.36 -14.25 42.87
N PHE A 1167 -36.30 -13.61 44.05
CA PHE A 1167 -36.57 -14.27 45.32
C PHE A 1167 -38.00 -14.82 45.39
N LYS A 1168 -39.01 -14.07 44.92
CA LYS A 1168 -40.41 -14.51 44.88
C LYS A 1168 -40.60 -15.78 44.04
N CYS A 1169 -40.01 -15.83 42.84
CA CYS A 1169 -40.11 -17.00 41.96
C CYS A 1169 -39.45 -18.25 42.54
N ARG A 1170 -38.32 -18.12 43.28
CA ARG A 1170 -37.60 -19.28 43.84
C ARG A 1170 -38.07 -19.70 45.25
N LEU A 1171 -38.53 -18.78 46.10
CA LEU A 1171 -39.17 -19.12 47.39
C LEU A 1171 -40.46 -19.92 47.22
N LEU A 1172 -41.22 -19.63 46.16
CA LEU A 1172 -42.39 -20.43 45.76
C LEU A 1172 -42.02 -21.89 45.43
N HIS A 1173 -40.77 -22.17 45.05
CA HIS A 1173 -40.29 -23.51 44.69
C HIS A 1173 -39.72 -24.31 45.88
N ARG A 1174 -39.20 -23.67 46.94
CA ARG A 1174 -38.55 -24.36 48.08
C ARG A 1174 -39.29 -24.28 49.43
N HIS A 1175 -40.00 -23.19 49.73
CA HIS A 1175 -40.66 -23.01 51.02
C HIS A 1175 -42.05 -22.33 50.85
N PRO A 1176 -43.10 -23.11 50.54
CA PRO A 1176 -44.44 -22.56 50.25
C PRO A 1176 -45.08 -21.80 51.43
N THR A 1177 -44.61 -21.99 52.66
CA THR A 1177 -45.12 -21.31 53.86
C THR A 1177 -44.62 -19.86 54.00
N TRP A 1178 -43.46 -19.50 53.43
CA TRP A 1178 -42.94 -18.13 53.49
C TRP A 1178 -43.61 -17.20 52.47
N ALA A 1179 -44.17 -17.75 51.39
CA ALA A 1179 -44.94 -17.02 50.38
C ALA A 1179 -46.22 -16.36 50.96
N LEU A 1180 -46.75 -16.89 52.07
CA LEU A 1180 -47.92 -16.34 52.77
C LEU A 1180 -47.59 -15.06 53.56
N SER A 1181 -46.41 -14.98 54.18
CA SER A 1181 -45.97 -13.76 54.90
C SER A 1181 -45.65 -12.62 53.93
N TRP A 1182 -45.01 -12.93 52.78
CA TRP A 1182 -44.62 -11.93 51.78
C TRP A 1182 -45.84 -11.30 51.06
N ARG A 1183 -46.93 -12.06 50.87
CA ARG A 1183 -48.20 -11.52 50.33
C ARG A 1183 -48.82 -10.42 51.21
N PHE A 1184 -48.58 -10.43 52.52
CA PHE A 1184 -49.10 -9.41 53.42
C PHE A 1184 -48.33 -8.08 53.34
N HIS A 1185 -47.04 -8.09 53.01
CA HIS A 1185 -46.25 -6.87 52.85
C HIS A 1185 -46.49 -6.14 51.50
N GLN A 1186 -46.76 -6.88 50.41
CA GLN A 1186 -47.08 -6.25 49.11
C GLN A 1186 -48.38 -5.44 49.10
N LEU A 1187 -49.34 -5.77 49.97
CA LEU A 1187 -50.59 -5.00 50.10
C LEU A 1187 -50.39 -3.64 50.79
N GLY A 1188 -49.25 -3.40 51.45
CA GLY A 1188 -48.94 -2.12 52.10
C GLY A 1188 -48.17 -1.13 51.22
N ILE A 1189 -47.30 -1.61 50.31
CA ILE A 1189 -46.34 -0.75 49.58
C ILE A 1189 -46.91 -0.22 48.25
N TRP A 1190 -47.89 -0.91 47.65
CA TRP A 1190 -48.51 -0.48 46.37
C TRP A 1190 -49.67 0.52 46.53
N VAL A 1191 -49.89 1.07 47.73
CA VAL A 1191 -50.94 2.08 47.97
C VAL A 1191 -50.30 3.41 48.41
N ALA A 1192 -49.71 4.12 47.45
CA ALA A 1192 -49.59 5.59 47.49
C ALA A 1192 -49.51 6.11 46.04
N PRO A 1193 -50.44 6.99 45.58
CA PRO A 1193 -50.56 7.36 44.17
C PRO A 1193 -50.03 8.76 43.86
N SER A 1194 -49.02 8.86 42.97
CA SER A 1194 -48.79 9.89 41.93
C SER A 1194 -47.34 9.88 41.49
#